data_AF-U5LBL5-F1
#
_entry.id   AF-U5LBL5-F1
#
_cell.length_a   1.000
_cell.length_b   1.000
_cell.length_c   1.000
_cell.angle_alpha   90.00
_cell.angle_beta   90.00
_cell.angle_gamma   90.00
#
_symmetry.space_group_name_H-M   'P 1'
#
loop_
_entity.id
_entity.type
_entity.pdbx_description
1 polymer ?
#
loop_
_entity_poly.entity_id
_entity_poly.type
_entity_poly.pdbx_seq_one_letter_code
_entity_poly.pdbx_strand_id
1 'polypeptide(L)'
;MSFTLPEQRTAEKLNKAAAFHDYLAEQKDAQTAEKAGQLARKISRDEFTIAFCGHFSAGKSSMVNKIIGEDLLPSSPIPTSANLVKIKAGEDYAKVYFKEGNPRLYPAPYDYERVKQYCRDGGQIHSIEISKPGTILPENIAVMDTPGIDSADDAHRISTESALHLSDLIFYVMDYNHVQSELNFLFTKELAAAGKEIYLIINQIDKHREEEISMAKFKASVRESFSSWGVQPEHIFYTSLKQEEHPHNEFGKLRQFIHEKMALSKELLPRAAEEAIKRLADEHIRFLEALDESEEQRLNGILEGLPGQRRETLEKDAAALADKLNKRKAERDSFQEHLGKELEKVLKNAYLMPYQTRELAEKYLESRQPGFKVGLFFSRQKTGEESARRLDAFYQDLHDRVRSELVWHIKEVFSSTIKEKELHDPELLEAVQSFSIPFTAQMIEQTVKSGAMLTGEYVLNYTEDVASAVKKTAKDHFEQIKNIMIQKAAENSSEAIEKSEAEYREVKGLAEAWISLNEMKEKQLAAKMRLEQVIHEDYPSDQLSASAIELTADTETAEVAPDEEEDFLDKVNDKAEMEEEEIQFAGRSADPDDIIKKLLFTAEKLKGVPGFSKTAAELARKAARLKDKDYTVALFGAFSAGKSSFANALIGERLLPVSPNPTTAAINKIRPVDHDHAHGTSLVHFKTAEVLYGDVNRSLKAFNEQATDLEDALRKIGKLSEAGDLNSSEKTHLAFLNAFSKGYPDYRAKLGDTMTVSLAEFGAFVADEEKSCLVELIEVFYDCPLTRQGITLVDTPGADSINARHTGVAFDYIKNSDAILFVTYYNHAFSRADREFLIQLGRVKESFELDKMFFAVNAVDLASSEEEMESVLRYVEDQLTQYGIRRPHLNPVSSLLGLQEKLGEAAGKSYLAEFEERFYSFISSELSAIAVNSAENEWERAIGQLRSFIRSSREDESAKQMKREKIAGEKAGVRDILEKGSSLMLKKRLEQEADELIFYIKQRVFFRFGDFIKEAFNPSVLKDDGRNMKKALQDALADFLSSFGFDFAQEMRATSLRLEVFAGKLAKEAQASLVSSISKISGDITFTEFEVSSHPGLDFTSAFSDLEPGLFKKALSYFKSPKTFFEQNGRKQLGEELHKVLDGPADNYLASESSRLKDYYARILEEEYRKLTAEMADQAAEYYEGISAALSDEIPLDKLIELERSLVQFTSGSKGWSREGMASGSGKEA
;
A
#
# COMPACT_ATOMS: atom_id res chain seq x y z
N MET A 1 -4.42 69.77 -14.34
CA MET A 1 -4.79 70.22 -12.98
C MET A 1 -3.69 69.75 -12.04
N SER A 2 -3.29 70.56 -11.05
CA SER A 2 -2.26 70.15 -10.07
C SER A 2 -2.86 69.19 -9.05
N PHE A 3 -2.26 68.00 -8.90
CA PHE A 3 -2.67 66.98 -7.94
C PHE A 3 -2.46 67.41 -6.48
N THR A 4 -3.33 66.96 -5.56
CA THR A 4 -3.15 67.06 -4.10
C THR A 4 -2.06 66.11 -3.57
N LEU A 5 -1.51 66.32 -2.37
CA LEU A 5 -0.43 65.48 -1.80
C LEU A 5 -0.70 63.95 -1.81
N PRO A 6 -1.91 63.46 -1.49
CA PRO A 6 -2.27 62.05 -1.64
C PRO A 6 -2.34 61.63 -3.12
N GLU A 7 -2.92 62.46 -3.99
CA GLU A 7 -2.99 62.22 -5.43
C GLU A 7 -1.59 62.24 -6.08
N GLN A 8 -0.65 63.04 -5.58
CA GLN A 8 0.76 63.06 -6.01
C GLN A 8 1.47 61.77 -5.64
N ARG A 9 1.21 61.19 -4.46
CA ARG A 9 1.77 59.89 -4.04
C ARG A 9 1.17 58.72 -4.82
N THR A 10 -0.14 58.76 -5.09
CA THR A 10 -0.80 57.76 -5.94
C THR A 10 -0.32 57.90 -7.39
N ALA A 11 -0.17 59.12 -7.92
CA ALA A 11 0.35 59.37 -9.26
C ALA A 11 1.82 58.95 -9.42
N GLU A 12 2.66 59.17 -8.40
CA GLU A 12 4.04 58.69 -8.37
C GLU A 12 4.10 57.15 -8.41
N LYS A 13 3.29 56.46 -7.59
CA LYS A 13 3.20 54.99 -7.57
C LYS A 13 2.60 54.41 -8.84
N LEU A 14 1.62 55.09 -9.42
CA LEU A 14 0.99 54.71 -10.68
C LEU A 14 1.95 54.90 -11.87
N ASN A 15 2.69 56.02 -11.92
CA ASN A 15 3.73 56.24 -12.92
C ASN A 15 4.86 55.21 -12.78
N LYS A 16 5.24 54.85 -11.55
CA LYS A 16 6.24 53.80 -11.28
C LYS A 16 5.74 52.42 -11.69
N ALA A 17 4.48 52.08 -11.40
CA ALA A 17 3.87 50.84 -11.85
C ALA A 17 3.73 50.77 -13.38
N ALA A 18 3.43 51.90 -14.04
CA ALA A 18 3.35 51.99 -15.51
C ALA A 18 4.73 51.90 -16.18
N ALA A 19 5.75 52.60 -15.66
CA ALA A 19 7.12 52.48 -16.18
C ALA A 19 7.67 51.06 -15.97
N PHE A 20 7.33 50.43 -14.86
CA PHE A 20 7.65 49.04 -14.61
C PHE A 20 6.89 48.12 -15.57
N HIS A 21 5.59 48.32 -15.78
CA HIS A 21 4.80 47.61 -16.78
C HIS A 21 5.42 47.72 -18.19
N ASP A 22 5.82 48.92 -18.64
CA ASP A 22 6.40 49.12 -19.97
C ASP A 22 7.71 48.37 -20.13
N TYR A 23 8.58 48.43 -19.11
CA TYR A 23 9.81 47.65 -19.08
C TYR A 23 9.53 46.14 -19.17
N LEU A 24 8.55 45.64 -18.40
CA LEU A 24 8.12 44.24 -18.44
C LEU A 24 7.56 43.86 -19.82
N ALA A 25 6.78 44.74 -20.44
CA ALA A 25 6.21 44.55 -21.77
C ALA A 25 7.29 44.51 -22.86
N GLU A 26 8.31 45.37 -22.79
CA GLU A 26 9.46 45.34 -23.68
C GLU A 26 10.27 44.04 -23.54
N GLN A 27 10.38 43.49 -22.33
CA GLN A 27 11.03 42.19 -22.07
C GLN A 27 10.12 40.99 -22.36
N LYS A 28 8.92 41.21 -22.94
CA LYS A 28 7.93 40.17 -23.26
C LYS A 28 7.46 39.35 -22.05
N ASP A 29 7.51 39.93 -20.85
CA ASP A 29 6.93 39.35 -19.65
C ASP A 29 5.43 39.61 -19.59
N ALA A 30 4.67 38.95 -20.46
CA ALA A 30 3.24 39.20 -20.56
C ALA A 30 2.50 38.91 -19.24
N GLN A 31 2.91 37.91 -18.45
CA GLN A 31 2.21 37.51 -17.23
C GLN A 31 2.52 38.44 -16.05
N THR A 32 3.79 38.79 -15.82
CA THR A 32 4.14 39.75 -14.76
C THR A 32 3.80 41.17 -15.21
N ALA A 33 3.87 41.49 -16.51
CA ALA A 33 3.31 42.74 -17.04
C ALA A 33 1.80 42.77 -16.84
N GLU A 34 1.07 41.68 -17.09
CA GLU A 34 -0.36 41.62 -16.82
C GLU A 34 -0.63 41.75 -15.32
N LYS A 35 0.11 41.09 -14.43
CA LYS A 35 0.00 41.29 -12.97
C LYS A 35 0.33 42.73 -12.57
N ALA A 36 1.34 43.35 -13.17
CA ALA A 36 1.69 44.76 -12.97
C ALA A 36 0.61 45.69 -13.53
N GLY A 37 -0.06 45.31 -14.61
CA GLY A 37 -1.21 45.98 -15.19
C GLY A 37 -2.48 45.81 -14.37
N GLN A 38 -2.74 44.61 -13.83
CA GLN A 38 -3.78 44.32 -12.86
C GLN A 38 -3.52 45.09 -11.58
N LEU A 39 -2.27 45.19 -11.13
CA LEU A 39 -1.85 46.03 -10.01
C LEU A 39 -2.04 47.53 -10.34
N ALA A 40 -1.68 47.99 -11.55
CA ALA A 40 -1.88 49.37 -11.97
C ALA A 40 -3.36 49.74 -12.07
N ARG A 41 -4.21 48.83 -12.58
CA ARG A 41 -5.68 48.95 -12.60
C ARG A 41 -6.27 48.89 -11.19
N LYS A 42 -5.73 48.03 -10.32
CA LYS A 42 -6.10 47.95 -8.90
C LYS A 42 -5.76 49.27 -8.18
N ILE A 43 -4.59 49.85 -8.45
CA ILE A 43 -4.16 51.16 -7.92
C ILE A 43 -4.99 52.30 -8.52
N SER A 44 -5.40 52.22 -9.79
CA SER A 44 -6.25 53.25 -10.41
C SER A 44 -7.72 53.18 -10.00
N ARG A 45 -8.21 51.97 -9.66
CA ARG A 45 -9.59 51.70 -9.21
C ARG A 45 -9.75 51.69 -7.68
N ASP A 46 -8.65 51.85 -6.93
CA ASP A 46 -8.61 51.72 -5.47
C ASP A 46 -9.16 50.38 -4.93
N GLU A 47 -9.00 49.26 -5.67
CA GLU A 47 -9.59 47.94 -5.36
C GLU A 47 -8.80 47.16 -4.28
N PHE A 48 -9.49 46.62 -3.26
CA PHE A 48 -8.90 45.84 -2.14
C PHE A 48 -9.48 44.41 -2.09
N THR A 49 -8.64 43.39 -1.98
CA THR A 49 -9.02 41.97 -2.17
C THR A 49 -8.84 41.12 -0.90
N ILE A 50 -9.83 40.29 -0.57
CA ILE A 50 -9.86 39.38 0.59
C ILE A 50 -10.00 37.93 0.11
N ALA A 51 -9.13 37.01 0.54
CA ALA A 51 -9.18 35.58 0.16
C ALA A 51 -9.49 34.63 1.32
N PHE A 52 -10.24 33.58 1.01
CA PHE A 52 -10.52 32.44 1.90
C PHE A 52 -9.84 31.16 1.38
N CYS A 53 -8.97 30.58 2.20
CA CYS A 53 -8.15 29.40 1.88
C CYS A 53 -8.30 28.32 2.97
N GLY A 54 -7.91 27.06 2.73
CA GLY A 54 -8.04 25.99 3.72
C GLY A 54 -8.38 24.62 3.17
N HIS A 55 -8.53 23.63 4.06
CA HIS A 55 -8.75 22.24 3.67
C HIS A 55 -10.07 22.00 2.92
N PHE A 56 -10.15 20.91 2.19
CA PHE A 56 -11.31 20.41 1.52
C PHE A 56 -12.41 20.17 2.56
N SER A 57 -13.65 20.55 2.23
CA SER A 57 -14.79 20.43 3.16
C SER A 57 -14.71 21.26 4.44
N ALA A 58 -13.73 22.18 4.61
CA ALA A 58 -13.66 23.08 5.75
C ALA A 58 -14.77 24.16 5.77
N GLY A 59 -15.56 24.26 4.70
CA GLY A 59 -16.69 25.19 4.58
C GLY A 59 -16.33 26.59 4.06
N LYS A 60 -15.30 26.72 3.22
CA LYS A 60 -14.82 27.99 2.63
C LYS A 60 -15.88 28.69 1.78
N SER A 61 -16.39 28.03 0.75
CA SER A 61 -17.41 28.56 -0.16
C SER A 61 -18.70 28.93 0.58
N SER A 62 -19.11 28.12 1.56
CA SER A 62 -20.24 28.41 2.46
C SER A 62 -19.99 29.64 3.33
N MET A 63 -18.77 29.83 3.83
CA MET A 63 -18.36 31.01 4.61
C MET A 63 -18.46 32.27 3.75
N VAL A 64 -17.96 32.21 2.51
CA VAL A 64 -18.01 33.32 1.56
C VAL A 64 -19.45 33.70 1.23
N ASN A 65 -20.31 32.73 0.86
CA ASN A 65 -21.74 32.97 0.62
C ASN A 65 -22.40 33.66 1.82
N LYS A 66 -22.12 33.21 3.05
CA LYS A 66 -22.71 33.76 4.27
C LYS A 66 -22.23 35.18 4.60
N ILE A 67 -20.95 35.49 4.33
CA ILE A 67 -20.39 36.84 4.52
C ILE A 67 -20.99 37.83 3.51
N ILE A 68 -21.19 37.40 2.27
CA ILE A 68 -21.76 38.21 1.19
C ILE A 68 -23.27 38.39 1.38
N GLY A 69 -23.93 37.40 2.01
CA GLY A 69 -25.36 37.40 2.29
C GLY A 69 -26.21 36.70 1.22
N GLU A 70 -25.58 35.98 0.28
CA GLU A 70 -26.22 35.33 -0.86
C GLU A 70 -25.53 34.00 -1.24
N ASP A 71 -26.28 33.06 -1.82
CA ASP A 71 -25.78 31.71 -2.18
C ASP A 71 -25.25 31.64 -3.62
N LEU A 72 -24.02 32.12 -3.82
CA LEU A 72 -23.40 32.28 -5.14
C LEU A 72 -22.46 31.12 -5.52
N LEU A 73 -21.81 30.49 -4.54
CA LEU A 73 -20.82 29.42 -4.74
C LEU A 73 -21.39 28.03 -4.43
N PRO A 74 -20.98 26.95 -5.12
CA PRO A 74 -21.37 25.60 -4.73
C PRO A 74 -20.76 25.22 -3.37
N SER A 75 -21.48 24.41 -2.60
CA SER A 75 -20.96 23.75 -1.40
C SER A 75 -21.18 22.23 -1.51
N SER A 76 -20.13 21.43 -1.32
CA SER A 76 -20.22 19.96 -1.24
C SER A 76 -18.97 19.38 -0.55
N PRO A 77 -19.09 18.23 0.16
CA PRO A 77 -18.01 17.61 0.94
C PRO A 77 -17.03 16.74 0.12
N ILE A 78 -17.29 16.56 -1.18
CA ILE A 78 -16.39 15.93 -2.16
C ILE A 78 -15.56 17.04 -2.82
N PRO A 79 -14.31 16.82 -3.26
CA PRO A 79 -13.51 17.80 -4.01
C PRO A 79 -14.34 18.66 -5.01
N THR A 80 -14.76 19.88 -4.63
CA THR A 80 -15.71 20.72 -5.39
C THR A 80 -15.22 22.11 -5.73
N SER A 81 -14.20 22.63 -5.07
CA SER A 81 -13.56 23.90 -5.42
C SER A 81 -12.34 23.59 -6.28
N ALA A 82 -12.55 23.38 -7.56
CA ALA A 82 -11.45 23.12 -8.48
C ALA A 82 -10.87 24.42 -9.07
N ASN A 83 -11.64 25.52 -9.03
CA ASN A 83 -11.37 26.80 -9.71
C ASN A 83 -11.45 28.01 -8.76
N LEU A 84 -10.83 29.13 -9.15
CA LEU A 84 -10.83 30.39 -8.40
C LEU A 84 -12.09 31.21 -8.70
N VAL A 85 -12.82 31.67 -7.68
CA VAL A 85 -14.03 32.49 -7.86
C VAL A 85 -13.89 33.85 -7.19
N LYS A 86 -14.04 34.94 -7.96
CA LYS A 86 -13.98 36.35 -7.50
C LYS A 86 -15.39 36.94 -7.45
N ILE A 87 -15.75 37.58 -6.35
CA ILE A 87 -17.05 38.24 -6.16
C ILE A 87 -16.84 39.73 -5.83
N LYS A 88 -17.59 40.63 -6.48
CA LYS A 88 -17.51 42.09 -6.29
C LYS A 88 -18.88 42.78 -6.37
N ALA A 89 -18.94 44.02 -5.86
CA ALA A 89 -20.10 44.90 -6.03
C ALA A 89 -20.06 45.63 -7.37
N GLY A 90 -21.17 45.68 -8.10
CA GLY A 90 -21.23 46.33 -9.42
C GLY A 90 -22.48 45.97 -10.22
N GLU A 91 -22.42 46.12 -11.55
CA GLU A 91 -23.48 45.68 -12.47
C GLU A 91 -23.66 44.15 -12.43
N ASP A 92 -24.88 43.65 -12.65
CA ASP A 92 -25.20 42.22 -12.45
C ASP A 92 -24.76 41.35 -13.64
N TYR A 93 -23.74 40.52 -13.43
CA TYR A 93 -23.25 39.55 -14.41
C TYR A 93 -22.41 38.42 -13.80
N ALA A 94 -22.31 37.31 -14.53
CA ALA A 94 -21.25 36.32 -14.34
C ALA A 94 -20.32 36.31 -15.57
N LYS A 95 -19.01 36.41 -15.36
CA LYS A 95 -18.00 36.31 -16.40
C LYS A 95 -17.17 35.05 -16.16
N VAL A 96 -17.29 34.07 -17.06
CA VAL A 96 -16.58 32.79 -16.95
C VAL A 96 -15.34 32.86 -17.82
N TYR A 97 -14.18 32.66 -17.18
CA TYR A 97 -12.89 32.58 -17.84
C TYR A 97 -12.57 31.10 -18.05
N PHE A 98 -12.77 30.65 -19.28
CA PHE A 98 -12.36 29.31 -19.71
C PHE A 98 -10.84 29.25 -19.80
N LYS A 99 -10.26 28.05 -19.60
CA LYS A 99 -8.82 27.86 -19.82
C LYS A 99 -8.44 28.11 -21.29
N GLU A 100 -9.38 27.90 -22.22
CA GLU A 100 -9.23 28.17 -23.65
C GLU A 100 -10.48 28.89 -24.20
N GLY A 101 -10.27 30.03 -24.89
CA GLY A 101 -11.33 30.82 -25.53
C GLY A 101 -11.53 32.22 -24.92
N ASN A 102 -12.41 33.02 -25.53
CA ASN A 102 -12.77 34.34 -25.02
C ASN A 102 -13.61 34.22 -23.73
N PRO A 103 -13.45 35.14 -22.76
CA PRO A 103 -14.32 35.18 -21.60
C PRO A 103 -15.78 35.32 -22.04
N ARG A 104 -16.65 34.47 -21.51
CA ARG A 104 -18.09 34.57 -21.76
C ARG A 104 -18.72 35.42 -20.70
N LEU A 105 -19.40 36.48 -21.15
CA LEU A 105 -20.23 37.30 -20.29
C LEU A 105 -21.65 36.76 -20.31
N TYR A 106 -22.16 36.45 -19.12
CA TYR A 106 -23.54 36.09 -18.86
C TYR A 106 -24.19 37.30 -18.18
N PRO A 107 -24.79 38.23 -18.95
CA PRO A 107 -25.54 39.35 -18.37
C PRO A 107 -26.81 38.82 -17.70
N ALA A 108 -27.26 39.46 -16.62
CA ALA A 108 -28.49 39.05 -15.95
C ALA A 108 -29.73 39.20 -16.89
N PRO A 109 -30.68 38.25 -16.87
CA PRO A 109 -30.70 37.02 -16.06
C PRO A 109 -29.92 35.86 -16.71
N TYR A 110 -29.14 35.12 -15.92
CA TYR A 110 -28.38 33.95 -16.34
C TYR A 110 -28.67 32.73 -15.44
N ASP A 111 -28.38 31.53 -15.94
CA ASP A 111 -28.57 30.29 -15.18
C ASP A 111 -27.49 30.14 -14.09
N TYR A 112 -27.89 30.38 -12.84
CA TYR A 112 -27.03 30.25 -11.67
C TYR A 112 -26.56 28.80 -11.43
N GLU A 113 -27.36 27.79 -11.77
CA GLU A 113 -26.98 26.39 -11.57
C GLU A 113 -25.89 25.97 -12.54
N ARG A 114 -25.93 26.47 -13.78
CA ARG A 114 -24.86 26.29 -14.75
C ARG A 114 -23.54 26.94 -14.30
N VAL A 115 -23.60 28.16 -13.73
CA VAL A 115 -22.41 28.82 -13.16
C VAL A 115 -21.88 28.02 -11.95
N LYS A 116 -22.75 27.46 -11.10
CA LYS A 116 -22.35 26.58 -9.99
C LYS A 116 -21.69 25.28 -10.45
N GLN A 117 -22.13 24.70 -11.57
CA GLN A 117 -21.46 23.54 -12.18
C GLN A 117 -20.04 23.91 -12.67
N TYR A 118 -19.90 25.07 -13.30
CA TYR A 118 -18.60 25.61 -13.72
C TYR A 118 -17.62 25.84 -12.57
N CYS A 119 -18.11 26.19 -11.38
CA CYS A 119 -17.28 26.28 -10.18
C CYS A 119 -16.65 24.92 -9.77
N ARG A 120 -17.24 23.78 -10.20
CA ARG A 120 -16.77 22.41 -9.87
C ARG A 120 -15.89 21.77 -10.95
N ASP A 121 -15.89 22.29 -12.18
CA ASP A 121 -15.14 21.72 -13.30
C ASP A 121 -13.69 22.23 -13.34
N GLY A 122 -12.81 21.54 -12.61
CA GLY A 122 -11.36 21.76 -12.60
C GLY A 122 -10.66 21.48 -13.91
N GLY A 123 -11.31 20.75 -14.82
CA GLY A 123 -10.76 20.38 -16.10
C GLY A 123 -10.71 21.57 -17.04
N GLN A 124 -11.84 22.25 -17.23
CA GLN A 124 -12.03 23.21 -18.33
C GLN A 124 -11.99 24.69 -17.94
N ILE A 125 -12.19 25.03 -16.67
CA ILE A 125 -12.39 26.43 -16.24
C ILE A 125 -11.21 26.96 -15.44
N HIS A 126 -10.86 28.23 -15.64
CA HIS A 126 -9.75 28.89 -14.96
C HIS A 126 -10.24 29.70 -13.76
N SER A 127 -11.13 30.65 -14.01
CA SER A 127 -11.70 31.50 -12.96
C SER A 127 -13.10 31.98 -13.32
N ILE A 128 -13.86 32.36 -12.30
CA ILE A 128 -15.22 32.90 -12.48
C ILE A 128 -15.28 34.23 -11.73
N GLU A 129 -15.76 35.28 -12.40
CA GLU A 129 -16.03 36.58 -11.78
C GLU A 129 -17.54 36.81 -11.71
N ILE A 130 -18.05 37.07 -10.51
CA ILE A 130 -19.45 37.36 -10.25
C ILE A 130 -19.55 38.80 -9.74
N SER A 131 -20.27 39.64 -10.47
CA SER A 131 -20.55 41.03 -10.08
C SER A 131 -22.03 41.16 -9.81
N LYS A 132 -22.39 41.78 -8.67
CA LYS A 132 -23.79 41.91 -8.29
C LYS A 132 -24.11 43.23 -7.58
N PRO A 133 -25.21 43.92 -7.93
CA PRO A 133 -25.60 45.16 -7.29
C PRO A 133 -26.21 44.90 -5.91
N GLY A 134 -25.92 45.77 -4.95
CA GLY A 134 -26.52 45.72 -3.61
C GLY A 134 -25.93 44.67 -2.65
N THR A 135 -24.78 44.08 -2.98
CA THR A 135 -24.02 43.26 -2.03
C THR A 135 -23.50 44.11 -0.85
N ILE A 136 -23.16 43.45 0.26
CA ILE A 136 -22.59 44.09 1.45
C ILE A 136 -21.16 44.63 1.19
N LEU A 137 -20.55 44.26 0.06
CA LEU A 137 -19.22 44.68 -0.34
C LEU A 137 -19.26 46.15 -0.86
N PRO A 138 -18.40 47.05 -0.36
CA PRO A 138 -18.17 48.36 -0.96
C PRO A 138 -17.69 48.24 -2.41
N GLU A 139 -17.93 49.27 -3.21
CA GLU A 139 -17.59 49.29 -4.65
C GLU A 139 -16.11 49.02 -4.95
N ASN A 140 -15.22 49.24 -3.97
CA ASN A 140 -13.78 49.06 -4.11
C ASN A 140 -13.25 47.78 -3.43
N ILE A 141 -14.10 46.78 -3.13
CA ILE A 141 -13.70 45.54 -2.44
C ILE A 141 -14.15 44.29 -3.19
N ALA A 142 -13.23 43.32 -3.30
CA ALA A 142 -13.48 42.00 -3.89
C ALA A 142 -13.17 40.86 -2.89
N VAL A 143 -13.96 39.79 -2.96
CA VAL A 143 -13.77 38.55 -2.17
C VAL A 143 -13.43 37.40 -3.10
N MET A 144 -12.45 36.57 -2.73
CA MET A 144 -12.02 35.39 -3.49
C MET A 144 -12.21 34.10 -2.68
N ASP A 145 -12.82 33.10 -3.31
CA ASP A 145 -12.85 31.71 -2.83
C ASP A 145 -11.82 30.87 -3.59
N THR A 146 -11.02 30.08 -2.85
CA THR A 146 -9.87 29.35 -3.40
C THR A 146 -10.01 27.83 -3.24
N PRO A 147 -9.41 27.02 -4.14
CA PRO A 147 -9.36 25.56 -4.01
C PRO A 147 -8.79 25.02 -2.69
N GLY A 148 -9.18 23.79 -2.31
CA GLY A 148 -8.65 23.08 -1.13
C GLY A 148 -7.17 22.68 -1.28
N ILE A 149 -6.45 22.53 -0.15
CA ILE A 149 -4.98 22.32 -0.13
C ILE A 149 -4.54 20.85 0.06
N ASP A 150 -5.50 19.96 0.21
CA ASP A 150 -5.43 18.57 0.70
C ASP A 150 -5.94 17.57 -0.34
N SER A 151 -6.06 18.00 -1.60
CA SER A 151 -6.31 17.09 -2.73
C SER A 151 -5.07 16.24 -3.01
N ALA A 152 -5.29 14.97 -3.36
CA ALA A 152 -4.24 14.07 -3.86
C ALA A 152 -3.62 14.50 -5.21
N ASP A 153 -4.19 15.51 -5.87
CA ASP A 153 -3.74 16.05 -7.15
C ASP A 153 -2.97 17.38 -6.96
N ASP A 154 -1.73 17.41 -7.46
CA ASP A 154 -0.81 18.55 -7.39
C ASP A 154 -1.35 19.80 -8.12
N ALA A 155 -2.28 19.65 -9.07
CA ALA A 155 -2.84 20.75 -9.86
C ALA A 155 -3.63 21.78 -9.02
N HIS A 156 -4.24 21.37 -7.91
CA HIS A 156 -5.04 22.27 -7.07
C HIS A 156 -4.20 23.20 -6.20
N ARG A 157 -2.99 22.78 -5.80
CA ARG A 157 -2.09 23.60 -4.96
C ARG A 157 -1.67 24.89 -5.68
N ILE A 158 -1.46 24.80 -6.99
CA ILE A 158 -0.95 25.90 -7.85
C ILE A 158 -2.00 27.02 -8.04
N SER A 159 -3.29 26.67 -8.11
CA SER A 159 -4.38 27.65 -8.28
C SER A 159 -4.59 28.50 -7.02
N THR A 160 -4.54 27.86 -5.84
CA THR A 160 -4.59 28.54 -4.55
C THR A 160 -3.40 29.50 -4.36
N GLU A 161 -2.21 29.15 -4.86
CA GLU A 161 -1.04 30.02 -4.82
C GLU A 161 -1.25 31.34 -5.61
N SER A 162 -1.85 31.29 -6.81
CA SER A 162 -2.06 32.47 -7.67
C SER A 162 -3.02 33.51 -7.05
N ALA A 163 -4.07 33.04 -6.36
CA ALA A 163 -5.02 33.88 -5.63
C ALA A 163 -4.36 34.73 -4.53
N LEU A 164 -3.34 34.18 -3.87
CA LEU A 164 -2.66 34.81 -2.74
C LEU A 164 -1.87 36.06 -3.15
N HIS A 165 -1.50 36.22 -4.44
CA HIS A 165 -0.75 37.39 -4.93
C HIS A 165 -1.61 38.66 -5.01
N LEU A 166 -2.87 38.53 -5.42
CA LEU A 166 -3.80 39.66 -5.54
C LEU A 166 -4.44 40.04 -4.20
N SER A 167 -4.38 39.12 -3.24
CA SER A 167 -5.01 39.22 -1.92
C SER A 167 -4.22 40.12 -0.96
N ASP A 168 -4.94 41.11 -0.41
CA ASP A 168 -4.44 42.02 0.61
C ASP A 168 -4.68 41.46 2.03
N LEU A 169 -5.65 40.55 2.19
CA LEU A 169 -6.02 39.90 3.45
C LEU A 169 -6.36 38.42 3.23
N ILE A 170 -5.87 37.52 4.12
CA ILE A 170 -6.06 36.07 3.99
C ILE A 170 -6.72 35.48 5.24
N PHE A 171 -7.81 34.74 5.03
CA PHE A 171 -8.47 33.92 6.04
C PHE A 171 -8.25 32.44 5.76
N TYR A 172 -7.67 31.73 6.72
CA TYR A 172 -7.38 30.30 6.61
C TYR A 172 -8.40 29.48 7.42
N VAL A 173 -9.26 28.74 6.72
CA VAL A 173 -10.43 28.02 7.24
C VAL A 173 -10.11 26.54 7.46
N MET A 174 -10.47 26.04 8.63
CA MET A 174 -10.15 24.70 9.11
C MET A 174 -11.40 24.01 9.66
N ASP A 175 -11.50 22.69 9.49
CA ASP A 175 -12.54 21.89 10.15
C ASP A 175 -12.21 21.68 11.63
N TYR A 176 -13.20 21.78 12.50
CA TYR A 176 -13.08 21.57 13.95
C TYR A 176 -12.35 20.27 14.34
N ASN A 177 -12.61 19.14 13.66
CA ASN A 177 -12.00 17.85 13.98
C ASN A 177 -10.57 17.70 13.44
N HIS A 178 -10.16 18.54 12.47
CA HIS A 178 -8.89 18.40 11.76
C HIS A 178 -7.95 19.59 11.94
N VAL A 179 -8.23 20.48 12.92
CA VAL A 179 -7.39 21.65 13.21
C VAL A 179 -5.93 21.27 13.44
N GLN A 180 -5.68 20.14 14.08
CA GLN A 180 -4.33 19.70 14.44
C GLN A 180 -3.69 18.75 13.41
N SER A 181 -4.17 18.75 12.16
CA SER A 181 -3.53 17.99 11.09
C SER A 181 -2.15 18.57 10.75
N GLU A 182 -1.20 17.71 10.39
CA GLU A 182 0.16 18.13 10.01
C GLU A 182 0.17 19.11 8.83
N LEU A 183 -0.69 18.84 7.83
CA LEU A 183 -0.79 19.64 6.61
C LEU A 183 -1.24 21.08 6.90
N ASN A 184 -2.11 21.27 7.88
CA ASN A 184 -2.55 22.58 8.36
C ASN A 184 -1.39 23.42 8.93
N PHE A 185 -0.50 22.80 9.69
CA PHE A 185 0.67 23.49 10.26
C PHE A 185 1.70 23.86 9.20
N LEU A 186 1.95 22.97 8.24
CA LEU A 186 2.91 23.23 7.16
C LEU A 186 2.48 24.42 6.28
N PHE A 187 1.21 24.45 5.88
CA PHE A 187 0.70 25.51 4.98
C PHE A 187 0.66 26.88 5.67
N THR A 188 0.19 26.93 6.92
CA THR A 188 0.17 28.19 7.68
C THR A 188 1.58 28.72 7.97
N LYS A 189 2.57 27.85 8.14
CA LYS A 189 3.98 28.24 8.22
C LYS A 189 4.49 28.88 6.93
N GLU A 190 4.08 28.38 5.77
CA GLU A 190 4.46 28.95 4.47
C GLU A 190 3.89 30.35 4.25
N LEU A 191 2.61 30.55 4.61
CA LEU A 191 1.99 31.87 4.59
C LEU A 191 2.71 32.86 5.51
N ALA A 192 3.16 32.41 6.67
CA ALA A 192 3.84 33.26 7.65
C ALA A 192 5.23 33.67 7.14
N ALA A 193 5.95 32.74 6.51
CA ALA A 193 7.23 33.00 5.85
C ALA A 193 7.09 34.00 4.68
N ALA A 194 5.93 34.05 4.03
CA ALA A 194 5.63 35.02 2.96
C ALA A 194 5.32 36.44 3.47
N GLY A 195 5.39 36.69 4.79
CA GLY A 195 5.19 38.00 5.39
C GLY A 195 3.73 38.48 5.40
N LYS A 196 2.76 37.57 5.19
CA LYS A 196 1.33 37.89 5.21
C LYS A 196 0.78 37.83 6.64
N GLU A 197 -0.13 38.74 6.97
CA GLU A 197 -0.93 38.63 8.20
C GLU A 197 -1.91 37.45 8.06
N ILE A 198 -1.86 36.48 8.98
CA ILE A 198 -2.69 35.26 8.95
C ILE A 198 -3.79 35.35 10.00
N TYR A 199 -5.02 35.09 9.56
CA TYR A 199 -6.21 34.96 10.41
C TYR A 199 -6.77 33.54 10.28
N LEU A 200 -6.82 32.80 11.38
CA LEU A 200 -7.34 31.43 11.39
C LEU A 200 -8.84 31.43 11.67
N ILE A 201 -9.58 30.61 10.95
CA ILE A 201 -11.01 30.34 11.16
C ILE A 201 -11.17 28.85 11.41
N ILE A 202 -11.54 28.47 12.64
CA ILE A 202 -11.93 27.11 12.99
C ILE A 202 -13.43 27.02 12.83
N ASN A 203 -13.86 26.42 11.73
CA ASN A 203 -15.25 26.31 11.34
C ASN A 203 -15.86 24.98 11.80
N GLN A 204 -17.19 24.88 11.73
CA GLN A 204 -17.96 23.70 12.14
C GLN A 204 -17.87 23.39 13.64
N ILE A 205 -17.80 24.41 14.50
CA ILE A 205 -17.75 24.21 15.96
C ILE A 205 -19.05 23.60 16.53
N ASP A 206 -20.11 23.50 15.73
CA ASP A 206 -21.33 22.75 16.07
C ASP A 206 -21.06 21.24 16.26
N LYS A 207 -19.91 20.75 15.79
CA LYS A 207 -19.41 19.39 16.08
C LYS A 207 -18.88 19.24 17.51
N HIS A 208 -18.62 20.33 18.23
CA HIS A 208 -18.07 20.31 19.57
C HIS A 208 -19.03 19.65 20.57
N ARG A 209 -18.48 18.78 21.41
CA ARG A 209 -19.20 18.13 22.52
C ARG A 209 -18.49 18.48 23.82
N GLU A 210 -19.16 19.24 24.68
CA GLU A 210 -18.60 19.69 25.96
C GLU A 210 -18.32 18.49 26.88
N GLU A 211 -19.03 17.37 26.69
CA GLU A 211 -18.83 16.11 27.41
C GLU A 211 -17.49 15.42 27.09
N GLU A 212 -16.95 15.63 25.88
CA GLU A 212 -15.68 15.03 25.45
C GLU A 212 -14.49 15.90 25.88
N ILE A 213 -14.56 17.20 25.59
CA ILE A 213 -13.54 18.18 25.96
C ILE A 213 -14.19 19.55 26.13
N SER A 214 -13.86 20.28 27.20
CA SER A 214 -14.37 21.64 27.36
C SER A 214 -13.80 22.58 26.29
N MET A 215 -14.62 23.50 25.76
CA MET A 215 -14.16 24.48 24.76
C MET A 215 -12.91 25.26 25.19
N ALA A 216 -12.79 25.61 26.47
CA ALA A 216 -11.62 26.34 26.99
C ALA A 216 -10.30 25.56 26.81
N LYS A 217 -10.31 24.25 27.09
CA LYS A 217 -9.17 23.36 26.88
C LYS A 217 -8.84 23.19 25.40
N PHE A 218 -9.86 23.04 24.55
CA PHE A 218 -9.68 22.94 23.10
C PHE A 218 -8.98 24.19 22.54
N LYS A 219 -9.46 25.40 22.88
CA LYS A 219 -8.84 26.67 22.43
C LYS A 219 -7.39 26.82 22.89
N ALA A 220 -7.06 26.35 24.09
CA ALA A 220 -5.70 26.37 24.61
C ALA A 220 -4.79 25.42 23.81
N SER A 221 -5.25 24.18 23.59
CA SER A 221 -4.55 23.15 22.80
C SER A 221 -4.21 23.63 21.38
N VAL A 222 -5.18 24.25 20.69
CA VAL A 222 -4.97 24.81 19.35
C VAL A 222 -3.87 25.87 19.35
N ARG A 223 -3.92 26.84 20.26
CA ARG A 223 -2.90 27.91 20.34
C ARG A 223 -1.51 27.37 20.62
N GLU A 224 -1.41 26.42 21.55
CA GLU A 224 -0.16 25.77 21.90
C GLU A 224 0.41 25.00 20.70
N SER A 225 -0.43 24.28 19.96
CA SER A 225 -0.02 23.58 18.75
C SER A 225 0.55 24.53 17.70
N PHE A 226 -0.18 25.57 17.28
CA PHE A 226 0.31 26.51 16.26
C PHE A 226 1.57 27.27 16.70
N SER A 227 1.62 27.72 17.95
CA SER A 227 2.80 28.39 18.49
C SER A 227 4.03 27.48 18.47
N SER A 228 3.86 26.19 18.75
CA SER A 228 4.97 25.24 18.70
C SER A 228 5.55 25.10 17.29
N TRP A 229 4.77 25.36 16.23
CA TRP A 229 5.20 25.27 14.83
C TRP A 229 5.78 26.59 14.28
N GLY A 230 5.95 27.60 15.14
CA GLY A 230 6.48 28.92 14.75
C GLY A 230 5.46 29.80 14.03
N VAL A 231 4.17 29.47 14.13
CA VAL A 231 3.07 30.26 13.55
C VAL A 231 2.38 31.02 14.67
N GLN A 232 2.43 32.35 14.61
CA GLN A 232 1.67 33.22 15.52
C GLN A 232 0.54 33.89 14.73
N PRO A 233 -0.67 33.31 14.74
CA PRO A 233 -1.82 33.94 14.09
C PRO A 233 -2.23 35.21 14.85
N GLU A 234 -2.56 36.27 14.12
CA GLU A 234 -3.02 37.54 14.70
C GLU A 234 -4.35 37.34 15.44
N HIS A 235 -5.22 36.49 14.90
CA HIS A 235 -6.46 36.09 15.54
C HIS A 235 -6.88 34.67 15.13
N ILE A 236 -7.60 33.99 16.03
CA ILE A 236 -8.27 32.72 15.76
C ILE A 236 -9.77 32.90 16.03
N PHE A 237 -10.59 32.75 15.01
CA PHE A 237 -12.06 32.80 15.11
C PHE A 237 -12.62 31.39 15.18
N TYR A 238 -13.62 31.18 16.04
CA TYR A 238 -14.33 29.91 16.18
C TYR A 238 -15.74 30.07 15.64
N THR A 239 -16.11 29.41 14.55
CA THR A 239 -17.36 29.69 13.80
C THR A 239 -18.21 28.46 13.56
N SER A 240 -19.54 28.63 13.53
CA SER A 240 -20.49 27.67 12.94
C SER A 240 -21.42 28.40 11.98
N LEU A 241 -21.58 27.83 10.79
CA LEU A 241 -22.53 28.30 9.78
C LEU A 241 -23.88 27.57 9.86
N LYS A 242 -23.93 26.40 10.50
CA LYS A 242 -25.15 25.60 10.69
C LYS A 242 -25.94 26.05 11.93
N GLN A 243 -25.25 26.40 13.02
CA GLN A 243 -25.86 26.81 14.28
C GLN A 243 -25.47 28.25 14.64
N GLU A 244 -26.25 29.22 14.17
CA GLU A 244 -25.97 30.65 14.40
C GLU A 244 -25.96 31.02 15.89
N GLU A 245 -26.86 30.43 16.68
CA GLU A 245 -27.01 30.69 18.12
C GLU A 245 -26.02 29.90 19.00
N HIS A 246 -25.07 29.17 18.42
CA HIS A 246 -24.11 28.38 19.20
C HIS A 246 -23.31 29.29 20.17
N PRO A 247 -23.18 28.96 21.47
CA PRO A 247 -22.66 29.86 22.51
C PRO A 247 -21.25 30.41 22.26
N HIS A 248 -20.44 29.64 21.53
CA HIS A 248 -19.06 29.98 21.19
C HIS A 248 -18.89 30.48 19.75
N ASN A 249 -19.98 30.70 19.01
CA ASN A 249 -19.93 31.16 17.62
C ASN A 249 -19.45 32.61 17.54
N GLU A 250 -18.32 32.81 16.89
CA GLU A 250 -17.68 34.10 16.69
C GLU A 250 -17.88 34.62 15.27
N PHE A 251 -18.77 34.02 14.47
CA PHE A 251 -19.07 34.47 13.12
C PHE A 251 -19.46 35.95 13.06
N GLY A 252 -20.24 36.44 14.04
CA GLY A 252 -20.56 37.88 14.14
C GLY A 252 -19.34 38.77 14.36
N LYS A 253 -18.38 38.33 15.19
CA LYS A 253 -17.11 39.05 15.42
C LYS A 253 -16.23 39.03 14.18
N LEU A 254 -16.13 37.88 13.51
CA LEU A 254 -15.41 37.73 12.25
C LEU A 254 -15.98 38.69 11.19
N ARG A 255 -17.32 38.74 11.05
CA ARG A 255 -17.98 39.67 10.11
C ARG A 255 -17.67 41.13 10.43
N GLN A 256 -17.70 41.51 11.71
CA GLN A 256 -17.33 42.86 12.14
C GLN A 256 -15.86 43.16 11.81
N PHE A 257 -14.95 42.23 12.10
CA PHE A 257 -13.52 42.37 11.84
C PHE A 257 -13.23 42.56 10.34
N ILE A 258 -13.89 41.77 9.49
CA ILE A 258 -13.79 41.90 8.04
C ILE A 258 -14.27 43.30 7.61
N HIS A 259 -15.40 43.79 8.14
CA HIS A 259 -15.89 45.14 7.87
C HIS A 259 -14.93 46.26 8.30
N GLU A 260 -14.24 46.12 9.44
CA GLU A 260 -13.26 47.10 9.92
C GLU A 260 -12.02 47.16 9.01
N LYS A 261 -11.51 46.00 8.58
CA LYS A 261 -10.40 45.93 7.62
C LYS A 261 -10.79 46.49 6.26
N MET A 262 -12.02 46.24 5.81
CA MET A 262 -12.60 46.82 4.60
C MET A 262 -12.61 48.36 4.63
N ALA A 263 -12.89 48.97 5.79
CA ALA A 263 -12.92 50.43 5.96
C ALA A 263 -11.53 51.09 5.93
N LEU A 264 -10.48 50.37 6.33
CA LEU A 264 -9.08 50.84 6.34
C LEU A 264 -8.34 50.62 5.01
N SER A 265 -9.02 50.04 4.02
CA SER A 265 -8.47 49.68 2.71
C SER A 265 -7.67 50.83 2.06
N LYS A 266 -8.17 52.07 2.10
CA LYS A 266 -7.51 53.25 1.47
C LYS A 266 -6.15 53.62 2.06
N GLU A 267 -5.90 53.35 3.34
CA GLU A 267 -4.59 53.64 3.99
C GLU A 267 -3.59 52.49 3.81
N LEU A 268 -4.10 51.26 3.69
CA LEU A 268 -3.29 50.05 3.52
C LEU A 268 -2.86 49.84 2.07
N LEU A 269 -3.69 50.24 1.11
CA LEU A 269 -3.47 50.05 -0.33
C LEU A 269 -2.10 50.58 -0.81
N PRO A 270 -1.63 51.79 -0.46
CA PRO A 270 -0.36 52.30 -0.97
C PRO A 270 0.87 51.53 -0.44
N ARG A 271 0.81 51.01 0.80
CA ARG A 271 1.88 50.17 1.36
C ARG A 271 1.89 48.79 0.72
N ALA A 272 0.70 48.19 0.60
CA ALA A 272 0.51 46.92 -0.09
C ALA A 272 0.98 47.00 -1.56
N ALA A 273 0.71 48.12 -2.25
CA ALA A 273 1.16 48.35 -3.62
C ALA A 273 2.70 48.44 -3.75
N GLU A 274 3.39 49.00 -2.77
CA GLU A 274 4.85 49.14 -2.81
C GLU A 274 5.57 47.81 -2.52
N GLU A 275 5.03 47.02 -1.59
CA GLU A 275 5.46 45.64 -1.36
C GLU A 275 5.13 44.76 -2.57
N ALA A 276 3.98 44.97 -3.20
CA ALA A 276 3.61 44.28 -4.43
C ALA A 276 4.54 44.63 -5.59
N ILE A 277 4.96 45.89 -5.77
CA ILE A 277 5.92 46.27 -6.82
C ILE A 277 7.29 45.64 -6.58
N LYS A 278 7.81 45.64 -5.35
CA LYS A 278 9.08 44.97 -5.01
C LYS A 278 8.99 43.46 -5.26
N ARG A 279 7.87 42.86 -4.88
CA ARG A 279 7.62 41.45 -5.13
C ARG A 279 7.47 41.14 -6.62
N LEU A 280 6.79 41.99 -7.39
CA LEU A 280 6.70 41.84 -8.85
C LEU A 280 8.06 42.04 -9.52
N ALA A 281 8.95 42.85 -8.95
CA ALA A 281 10.34 42.91 -9.38
C ALA A 281 11.10 41.61 -9.08
N ASP A 282 10.93 41.04 -7.89
CA ASP A 282 11.51 39.72 -7.56
C ASP A 282 10.87 38.59 -8.39
N GLU A 283 9.58 38.70 -8.73
CA GLU A 283 8.86 37.80 -9.63
C GLU A 283 9.33 38.00 -11.07
N HIS A 284 9.64 39.22 -11.51
CA HIS A 284 10.20 39.47 -12.83
C HIS A 284 11.65 38.98 -12.93
N ILE A 285 12.45 39.14 -11.87
CA ILE A 285 13.78 38.50 -11.81
C ILE A 285 13.61 36.99 -11.91
N ARG A 286 12.66 36.42 -11.17
CA ARG A 286 12.31 35.02 -11.31
C ARG A 286 11.73 34.69 -12.68
N PHE A 287 11.03 35.60 -13.36
CA PHE A 287 10.45 35.40 -14.67
C PHE A 287 11.50 35.49 -15.77
N LEU A 288 12.49 36.37 -15.66
CA LEU A 288 13.65 36.37 -16.56
C LEU A 288 14.46 35.11 -16.33
N GLU A 289 14.65 34.74 -15.06
CA GLU A 289 15.17 33.42 -14.71
C GLU A 289 14.26 32.31 -15.25
N ALA A 290 12.92 32.50 -15.37
CA ALA A 290 11.94 31.46 -15.74
C ALA A 290 11.61 31.33 -17.25
N LEU A 291 11.58 32.44 -17.99
CA LEU A 291 11.56 32.53 -19.45
C LEU A 291 12.71 31.72 -19.99
N ASP A 292 13.86 32.06 -19.42
CA ASP A 292 15.05 31.33 -19.66
C ASP A 292 15.04 30.04 -18.83
N GLU A 293 14.31 29.80 -17.73
CA GLU A 293 14.30 28.49 -17.03
C GLU A 293 13.70 27.42 -17.91
N SER A 294 12.63 27.68 -18.66
CA SER A 294 12.07 26.57 -19.44
C SER A 294 13.09 26.11 -20.47
N GLU A 295 13.82 27.02 -21.09
CA GLU A 295 14.86 26.69 -22.05
C GLU A 295 16.16 26.34 -21.32
N GLU A 296 16.48 26.89 -20.17
CA GLU A 296 17.69 26.65 -19.39
C GLU A 296 17.56 25.37 -18.57
N GLN A 297 16.37 24.95 -18.13
CA GLN A 297 16.00 23.64 -17.58
C GLN A 297 15.61 22.67 -18.69
N ARG A 298 15.13 23.08 -19.87
CA ARG A 298 14.99 22.16 -21.01
C ARG A 298 16.36 21.80 -21.48
N LEU A 299 17.21 22.80 -21.71
CA LEU A 299 18.60 22.61 -22.05
C LEU A 299 19.30 21.96 -20.85
N ASN A 300 19.28 22.47 -19.61
CA ASN A 300 19.90 21.78 -18.46
C ASN A 300 19.30 20.41 -18.18
N GLY A 301 18.05 20.15 -18.52
CA GLY A 301 17.29 18.90 -18.36
C GLY A 301 17.66 17.87 -19.40
N ILE A 302 17.74 18.32 -20.65
CA ILE A 302 18.41 17.65 -21.75
C ILE A 302 19.87 17.31 -21.34
N LEU A 303 20.50 18.16 -20.51
CA LEU A 303 21.88 18.03 -20.07
C LEU A 303 22.02 17.51 -18.62
N GLU A 304 20.93 17.11 -17.96
CA GLU A 304 20.92 16.78 -16.55
C GLU A 304 21.30 15.32 -16.35
N GLY A 305 21.98 15.04 -15.25
CA GLY A 305 22.62 13.74 -15.00
C GLY A 305 23.99 13.61 -15.66
N LEU A 306 24.38 14.58 -16.47
CA LEU A 306 25.72 14.64 -17.03
C LEU A 306 26.59 15.53 -16.13
N PRO A 307 27.59 14.96 -15.42
CA PRO A 307 28.53 15.74 -14.64
C PRO A 307 29.24 16.77 -15.54
N GLY A 308 29.76 17.87 -14.99
CA GLY A 308 30.32 18.99 -15.79
C GLY A 308 31.31 18.56 -16.87
N GLN A 309 32.19 17.60 -16.55
CA GLN A 309 33.12 16.97 -17.50
C GLN A 309 32.45 16.15 -18.62
N ARG A 310 31.25 15.61 -18.39
CA ARG A 310 30.46 14.83 -19.36
C ARG A 310 29.57 15.69 -20.26
N ARG A 311 29.15 16.86 -19.78
CA ARG A 311 28.44 17.84 -20.62
C ARG A 311 29.34 18.35 -21.75
N GLU A 312 30.63 18.51 -21.44
CA GLU A 312 31.70 18.79 -22.40
C GLU A 312 31.99 17.63 -23.38
N THR A 313 31.40 16.45 -23.17
CA THR A 313 31.58 15.26 -24.03
C THR A 313 30.32 14.82 -24.78
N LEU A 314 29.15 15.41 -24.55
CA LEU A 314 27.86 15.06 -25.18
C LEU A 314 27.89 15.03 -26.72
N GLU A 315 28.64 15.96 -27.30
CA GLU A 315 28.85 16.03 -28.75
C GLU A 315 29.54 14.76 -29.29
N LYS A 316 30.39 14.14 -28.47
CA LYS A 316 31.00 12.84 -28.75
C LYS A 316 30.03 11.67 -28.51
N ASP A 317 29.10 11.79 -27.56
CA ASP A 317 28.10 10.75 -27.22
C ASP A 317 27.01 10.62 -28.30
N ALA A 318 26.55 11.72 -28.90
CA ALA A 318 25.62 11.70 -30.04
C ALA A 318 26.22 10.97 -31.25
N ALA A 319 27.50 11.20 -31.54
CA ALA A 319 28.24 10.49 -32.59
C ALA A 319 28.32 8.97 -32.32
N ALA A 320 28.38 8.55 -31.05
CA ALA A 320 28.43 7.14 -30.65
C ALA A 320 27.08 6.41 -30.78
N LEU A 321 25.95 7.09 -30.59
CA LEU A 321 24.61 6.50 -30.78
C LEU A 321 24.20 6.38 -32.24
N ALA A 322 24.68 7.28 -33.11
CA ALA A 322 24.61 7.11 -34.56
C ALA A 322 25.24 5.77 -34.98
N ASP A 323 26.40 5.49 -34.38
CA ASP A 323 27.17 4.28 -34.58
C ASP A 323 26.40 3.05 -34.04
N LYS A 324 25.73 3.17 -32.89
CA LYS A 324 24.89 2.12 -32.26
C LYS A 324 23.65 1.77 -33.08
N LEU A 325 22.97 2.73 -33.69
CA LEU A 325 21.84 2.50 -34.59
C LEU A 325 22.27 1.72 -35.85
N ASN A 326 23.38 2.15 -36.45
CA ASN A 326 23.99 1.43 -37.57
C ASN A 326 24.41 0.02 -37.13
N LYS A 327 24.85 -0.14 -35.88
CA LYS A 327 25.12 -1.43 -35.25
C LYS A 327 23.88 -2.31 -35.09
N ARG A 328 22.73 -1.81 -34.64
CA ARG A 328 21.48 -2.60 -34.49
C ARG A 328 20.93 -3.09 -35.84
N LYS A 329 21.04 -2.26 -36.88
CA LYS A 329 20.78 -2.69 -38.27
C LYS A 329 21.76 -3.79 -38.70
N ALA A 330 23.03 -3.68 -38.31
CA ALA A 330 24.02 -4.73 -38.49
C ALA A 330 23.83 -5.95 -37.56
N GLU A 331 23.19 -5.82 -36.40
CA GLU A 331 22.87 -6.90 -35.43
C GLU A 331 21.72 -7.79 -35.92
N ARG A 332 20.68 -7.22 -36.53
CA ARG A 332 19.67 -8.02 -37.26
C ARG A 332 20.33 -8.88 -38.33
N ASP A 333 21.23 -8.27 -39.10
CA ASP A 333 21.92 -8.93 -40.20
C ASP A 333 23.02 -9.90 -39.71
N SER A 334 23.53 -9.74 -38.47
CA SER A 334 24.56 -10.60 -37.85
C SER A 334 24.04 -11.54 -36.75
N PHE A 335 22.75 -11.54 -36.43
CA PHE A 335 22.14 -12.38 -35.38
C PHE A 335 22.39 -13.87 -35.61
N GLN A 336 22.29 -14.33 -36.85
CA GLN A 336 22.63 -15.71 -37.23
C GLN A 336 24.10 -16.05 -36.90
N GLU A 337 25.01 -15.10 -37.12
CA GLU A 337 26.44 -15.27 -36.83
C GLU A 337 26.72 -15.17 -35.32
N HIS A 338 25.99 -14.33 -34.59
CA HIS A 338 26.13 -14.14 -33.14
C HIS A 338 25.58 -15.32 -32.34
N LEU A 339 24.38 -15.81 -32.65
CA LEU A 339 23.81 -16.98 -31.99
C LEU A 339 24.70 -18.22 -32.19
N GLY A 340 25.29 -18.37 -33.39
CA GLY A 340 26.32 -19.37 -33.66
C GLY A 340 27.56 -19.19 -32.79
N LYS A 341 28.07 -17.95 -32.64
CA LYS A 341 29.23 -17.63 -31.80
C LYS A 341 28.97 -17.79 -30.30
N GLU A 342 27.78 -17.48 -29.78
CA GLU A 342 27.44 -17.64 -28.37
C GLU A 342 27.32 -19.12 -28.00
N LEU A 343 26.71 -19.95 -28.84
CA LEU A 343 26.70 -21.40 -28.62
C LEU A 343 28.13 -21.98 -28.70
N GLU A 344 28.95 -21.52 -29.65
CA GLU A 344 30.37 -21.88 -29.71
C GLU A 344 31.17 -21.37 -28.50
N LYS A 345 30.80 -20.24 -27.91
CA LYS A 345 31.40 -19.66 -26.71
C LYS A 345 30.97 -20.40 -25.45
N VAL A 346 29.74 -20.89 -25.34
CA VAL A 346 29.34 -21.81 -24.28
C VAL A 346 30.23 -23.05 -24.32
N LEU A 347 30.49 -23.62 -25.51
CA LEU A 347 31.46 -24.70 -25.65
C LEU A 347 32.87 -24.26 -25.23
N LYS A 348 33.33 -23.09 -25.65
CA LYS A 348 34.68 -22.60 -25.33
C LYS A 348 34.86 -22.32 -23.83
N ASN A 349 33.85 -21.73 -23.18
CA ASN A 349 33.88 -21.24 -21.80
C ASN A 349 33.47 -22.27 -20.77
N ALA A 350 32.73 -23.31 -21.16
CA ALA A 350 32.39 -24.40 -20.26
C ALA A 350 33.67 -24.98 -19.66
N TYR A 351 33.85 -24.72 -18.37
CA TYR A 351 35.05 -25.10 -17.67
C TYR A 351 34.83 -26.45 -17.02
N LEU A 352 34.91 -27.47 -17.88
CA LEU A 352 34.62 -28.84 -17.50
C LEU A 352 35.66 -29.46 -16.57
N MET A 353 36.80 -28.78 -16.36
CA MET A 353 37.96 -29.33 -15.65
C MET A 353 38.52 -28.36 -14.58
N PRO A 354 37.75 -28.00 -13.54
CA PRO A 354 38.23 -27.23 -12.40
C PRO A 354 39.26 -27.98 -11.56
N TYR A 355 39.92 -27.29 -10.62
CA TYR A 355 40.97 -27.87 -9.77
C TYR A 355 40.54 -29.21 -9.14
N GLN A 356 39.31 -29.30 -8.62
CA GLN A 356 38.76 -30.51 -8.01
C GLN A 356 38.62 -31.66 -9.03
N THR A 357 38.06 -31.37 -10.20
CA THR A 357 37.94 -32.33 -11.31
C THR A 357 39.31 -32.75 -11.86
N ARG A 358 40.27 -31.83 -11.89
CA ARG A 358 41.67 -32.10 -12.26
C ARG A 358 42.40 -32.91 -11.21
N GLU A 359 42.11 -32.74 -9.93
CA GLU A 359 42.66 -33.54 -8.83
C GLU A 359 42.12 -34.99 -8.89
N LEU A 360 40.85 -35.16 -9.27
CA LEU A 360 40.26 -36.48 -9.55
C LEU A 360 40.93 -37.13 -10.78
N ALA A 361 41.19 -36.35 -11.83
CA ALA A 361 41.95 -36.81 -12.98
C ALA A 361 43.41 -37.19 -12.61
N GLU A 362 44.09 -36.39 -11.77
CA GLU A 362 45.45 -36.67 -11.30
C GLU A 362 45.51 -37.95 -10.44
N LYS A 363 44.57 -38.14 -9.51
CA LYS A 363 44.48 -39.39 -8.71
C LYS A 363 44.18 -40.61 -9.58
N TYR A 364 43.36 -40.44 -10.61
CA TYR A 364 43.13 -41.50 -11.61
C TYR A 364 44.43 -41.80 -12.38
N LEU A 365 45.16 -40.80 -12.86
CA LEU A 365 46.44 -40.94 -13.56
C LEU A 365 47.56 -41.52 -12.66
N GLU A 366 47.60 -41.17 -11.37
CA GLU A 366 48.51 -41.75 -10.36
C GLU A 366 48.27 -43.26 -10.20
N SER A 367 47.01 -43.70 -10.21
CA SER A 367 46.67 -45.13 -10.16
C SER A 367 47.13 -45.90 -11.40
N ARG A 368 47.46 -45.19 -12.48
CA ARG A 368 48.01 -45.75 -13.72
C ARG A 368 49.55 -45.77 -13.74
N GLN A 369 50.23 -45.23 -12.72
CA GLN A 369 51.69 -45.20 -12.67
C GLN A 369 52.30 -46.58 -12.31
N PRO A 370 53.40 -46.99 -12.97
CA PRO A 370 54.07 -48.26 -12.68
C PRO A 370 54.75 -48.22 -11.31
N GLY A 371 54.18 -48.94 -10.33
CA GLY A 371 54.69 -49.04 -8.95
C GLY A 371 53.69 -48.68 -7.84
N PHE A 372 52.52 -48.13 -8.18
CA PHE A 372 51.48 -47.69 -7.25
C PHE A 372 50.90 -48.82 -6.36
N LYS A 373 50.84 -48.62 -5.04
CA LYS A 373 50.28 -49.53 -4.00
C LYS A 373 49.73 -48.73 -2.81
N VAL A 374 48.76 -49.26 -2.07
CA VAL A 374 48.09 -48.54 -0.98
C VAL A 374 48.44 -49.14 0.41
N GLY A 375 49.05 -48.34 1.30
CA GLY A 375 49.34 -48.68 2.71
C GLY A 375 50.53 -49.64 2.93
N LEU A 376 51.21 -49.54 4.07
CA LEU A 376 52.56 -50.10 4.24
C LEU A 376 52.65 -51.64 4.19
N PHE A 377 51.53 -52.38 4.18
CA PHE A 377 51.54 -53.84 4.02
C PHE A 377 50.28 -54.43 3.35
N PHE A 378 49.86 -54.01 2.14
CA PHE A 378 48.69 -54.64 1.47
C PHE A 378 48.75 -54.85 -0.09
N SER A 379 47.81 -55.69 -0.60
CA SER A 379 47.89 -56.56 -1.80
C SER A 379 47.12 -56.13 -3.08
N ARG A 380 47.40 -56.80 -4.21
CA ARG A 380 47.12 -56.39 -5.62
C ARG A 380 45.66 -56.32 -6.09
N GLN A 381 44.76 -57.22 -5.65
CA GLN A 381 43.35 -57.21 -6.10
C GLN A 381 42.65 -55.91 -5.69
N LYS A 382 42.91 -55.49 -4.45
CA LYS A 382 42.45 -54.22 -3.90
C LYS A 382 43.00 -53.01 -4.66
N THR A 383 44.17 -53.12 -5.29
CA THR A 383 44.75 -52.03 -6.10
C THR A 383 43.98 -51.80 -7.41
N GLY A 384 43.40 -52.84 -8.02
CA GLY A 384 42.60 -52.72 -9.24
C GLY A 384 41.21 -52.12 -9.00
N GLU A 385 40.55 -52.56 -7.94
CA GLU A 385 39.25 -52.02 -7.48
C GLU A 385 39.36 -50.51 -7.18
N GLU A 386 40.47 -50.09 -6.57
CA GLU A 386 40.74 -48.69 -6.27
C GLU A 386 40.91 -47.82 -7.54
N SER A 387 41.47 -48.36 -8.62
CA SER A 387 41.66 -47.60 -9.88
C SER A 387 40.33 -47.38 -10.62
N ALA A 388 39.47 -48.40 -10.69
CA ALA A 388 38.14 -48.29 -11.28
C ALA A 388 37.25 -47.30 -10.51
N ARG A 389 37.34 -47.31 -9.19
CA ARG A 389 36.65 -46.34 -8.32
C ARG A 389 37.07 -44.89 -8.60
N ARG A 390 38.36 -44.63 -8.85
CA ARG A 390 38.87 -43.29 -9.17
C ARG A 390 38.39 -42.78 -10.54
N LEU A 391 38.18 -43.68 -11.50
CA LEU A 391 37.63 -43.32 -12.82
C LEU A 391 36.14 -42.96 -12.75
N ASP A 392 35.34 -43.77 -12.05
CA ASP A 392 33.91 -43.51 -11.90
C ASP A 392 33.66 -42.18 -11.18
N ALA A 393 34.44 -41.89 -10.13
CA ALA A 393 34.40 -40.60 -9.44
C ALA A 393 34.74 -39.42 -10.38
N PHE A 394 35.70 -39.60 -11.29
CA PHE A 394 36.04 -38.59 -12.29
C PHE A 394 34.93 -38.42 -13.35
N TYR A 395 34.30 -39.50 -13.79
CA TYR A 395 33.21 -39.46 -14.77
C TYR A 395 31.94 -38.81 -14.24
N GLN A 396 31.51 -39.14 -13.02
CA GLN A 396 30.29 -38.57 -12.42
C GLN A 396 30.44 -37.06 -12.18
N ASP A 397 31.59 -36.65 -11.62
CA ASP A 397 31.90 -35.23 -11.46
C ASP A 397 31.90 -34.52 -12.82
N LEU A 398 32.53 -35.10 -13.85
CA LEU A 398 32.51 -34.53 -15.20
C LEU A 398 31.09 -34.48 -15.81
N HIS A 399 30.25 -35.47 -15.56
CA HIS A 399 28.87 -35.50 -16.05
C HIS A 399 28.02 -34.38 -15.43
N ASP A 400 28.14 -34.16 -14.13
CA ASP A 400 27.46 -33.05 -13.46
C ASP A 400 27.98 -31.69 -13.90
N ARG A 401 29.29 -31.59 -14.18
CA ARG A 401 29.88 -30.42 -14.85
C ARG A 401 29.32 -30.22 -16.25
N VAL A 402 29.15 -31.27 -17.06
CA VAL A 402 28.55 -31.12 -18.40
C VAL A 402 27.08 -30.72 -18.31
N ARG A 403 26.33 -31.24 -17.34
CA ARG A 403 24.93 -30.82 -17.14
C ARG A 403 24.83 -29.36 -16.73
N SER A 404 25.61 -28.93 -15.75
CA SER A 404 25.58 -27.57 -15.21
C SER A 404 26.26 -26.54 -16.12
N GLU A 405 27.46 -26.85 -16.61
CA GLU A 405 28.31 -25.94 -17.39
C GLU A 405 28.01 -25.95 -18.90
N LEU A 406 27.30 -26.96 -19.43
CA LEU A 406 26.92 -27.04 -20.85
C LEU A 406 25.42 -27.16 -21.07
N VAL A 407 24.74 -28.19 -20.53
CA VAL A 407 23.32 -28.43 -20.87
C VAL A 407 22.43 -27.30 -20.38
N TRP A 408 22.57 -26.87 -19.12
CA TRP A 408 21.78 -25.75 -18.59
C TRP A 408 22.10 -24.45 -19.31
N HIS A 409 23.37 -24.14 -19.54
CA HIS A 409 23.73 -22.90 -20.24
C HIS A 409 23.36 -22.90 -21.72
N ILE A 410 23.37 -24.05 -22.42
CA ILE A 410 22.88 -24.13 -23.80
C ILE A 410 21.35 -23.99 -23.83
N LYS A 411 20.63 -24.66 -22.90
CA LYS A 411 19.18 -24.48 -22.75
C LYS A 411 18.83 -23.06 -22.37
N GLU A 412 19.58 -22.48 -21.47
CA GLU A 412 19.45 -21.10 -21.04
C GLU A 412 19.76 -20.17 -22.20
N VAL A 413 20.81 -20.36 -22.99
CA VAL A 413 21.06 -19.57 -24.21
C VAL A 413 19.91 -19.72 -25.19
N PHE A 414 19.30 -20.90 -25.35
CA PHE A 414 18.14 -21.06 -26.23
C PHE A 414 16.86 -20.46 -25.66
N SER A 415 16.54 -20.69 -24.39
CA SER A 415 15.38 -20.13 -23.70
C SER A 415 15.51 -18.62 -23.53
N SER A 416 16.72 -18.13 -23.26
CA SER A 416 17.06 -16.72 -23.20
C SER A 416 16.99 -16.14 -24.60
N THR A 417 17.46 -16.81 -25.66
CA THR A 417 17.30 -16.29 -27.02
C THR A 417 15.84 -16.31 -27.48
N ILE A 418 15.07 -17.34 -27.13
CA ILE A 418 13.62 -17.41 -27.38
C ILE A 418 12.91 -16.26 -26.65
N LYS A 419 13.29 -15.98 -25.41
CA LYS A 419 12.74 -14.87 -24.62
C LYS A 419 13.24 -13.51 -25.09
N GLU A 420 14.51 -13.39 -25.44
CA GLU A 420 15.21 -12.16 -25.89
C GLU A 420 14.75 -11.75 -27.28
N LYS A 421 14.41 -12.73 -28.13
CA LYS A 421 13.84 -12.50 -29.46
C LYS A 421 12.32 -12.72 -29.50
N GLU A 422 11.68 -12.95 -28.35
CA GLU A 422 10.24 -13.12 -28.15
C GLU A 422 9.56 -14.09 -29.14
N LEU A 423 10.09 -15.30 -29.24
CA LEU A 423 9.66 -16.31 -30.20
C LEU A 423 8.62 -17.24 -29.56
N HIS A 424 7.36 -17.15 -29.99
CA HIS A 424 6.26 -17.94 -29.44
C HIS A 424 5.91 -19.14 -30.34
N ASP A 425 6.67 -20.23 -30.21
CA ASP A 425 6.44 -21.48 -30.96
C ASP A 425 6.51 -22.73 -30.02
N PRO A 426 5.41 -23.48 -29.87
CA PRO A 426 5.34 -24.63 -28.95
C PRO A 426 6.30 -25.78 -29.31
N GLU A 427 6.54 -26.04 -30.61
CA GLU A 427 7.42 -27.12 -31.06
C GLU A 427 8.90 -26.78 -30.79
N LEU A 428 9.26 -25.49 -30.91
CA LEU A 428 10.58 -24.98 -30.54
C LEU A 428 10.83 -25.07 -29.03
N LEU A 429 9.81 -24.75 -28.21
CA LEU A 429 9.88 -24.84 -26.75
C LEU A 429 10.09 -26.28 -26.26
N GLU A 430 9.38 -27.26 -26.83
CA GLU A 430 9.54 -28.68 -26.48
C GLU A 430 10.92 -29.24 -26.88
N ALA A 431 11.44 -28.82 -28.05
CA ALA A 431 12.78 -29.19 -28.51
C ALA A 431 13.89 -28.64 -27.60
N VAL A 432 13.74 -27.43 -27.06
CA VAL A 432 14.69 -26.83 -26.10
C VAL A 432 14.60 -27.51 -24.74
N GLN A 433 13.38 -27.78 -24.24
CA GLN A 433 13.20 -28.41 -22.93
C GLN A 433 13.74 -29.85 -22.87
N SER A 434 13.71 -30.60 -23.98
CA SER A 434 14.19 -31.98 -24.06
C SER A 434 15.68 -32.14 -24.41
N PHE A 435 16.42 -31.05 -24.65
CA PHE A 435 17.83 -31.08 -25.07
C PHE A 435 18.77 -31.80 -24.05
N SER A 436 19.68 -32.64 -24.54
CA SER A 436 20.71 -33.35 -23.75
C SER A 436 21.98 -33.67 -24.56
N ILE A 437 23.11 -33.88 -23.88
CA ILE A 437 24.41 -34.19 -24.51
C ILE A 437 24.87 -35.61 -24.12
N PRO A 438 24.97 -36.56 -25.05
CA PRO A 438 25.35 -37.94 -24.72
C PRO A 438 26.89 -38.17 -24.71
N PHE A 439 27.48 -38.64 -23.59
CA PHE A 439 28.89 -39.10 -23.53
C PHE A 439 29.14 -40.22 -22.48
N THR A 440 30.21 -41.03 -22.63
CA THR A 440 30.45 -42.29 -21.86
C THR A 440 31.82 -42.36 -21.18
N ALA A 441 31.98 -43.17 -20.11
CA ALA A 441 33.24 -43.33 -19.36
C ALA A 441 34.41 -43.89 -20.18
N GLN A 442 34.13 -44.70 -21.20
CA GLN A 442 35.14 -45.22 -22.14
C GLN A 442 35.83 -44.09 -22.93
N MET A 443 35.10 -42.99 -23.18
CA MET A 443 35.66 -41.80 -23.83
C MET A 443 36.76 -41.14 -22.98
N ILE A 444 36.75 -41.32 -21.66
CA ILE A 444 37.79 -40.81 -20.74
C ILE A 444 39.02 -41.72 -20.73
N GLU A 445 38.83 -43.05 -20.72
CA GLU A 445 39.92 -44.01 -20.66
C GLU A 445 40.84 -43.98 -21.88
N GLN A 446 40.25 -43.84 -23.06
CA GLN A 446 40.97 -43.86 -24.35
C GLN A 446 41.89 -42.65 -24.54
N THR A 447 41.69 -41.59 -23.77
CA THR A 447 42.50 -40.38 -23.82
C THR A 447 43.84 -40.54 -23.07
N VAL A 448 44.05 -41.62 -22.29
CA VAL A 448 45.28 -41.84 -21.48
C VAL A 448 46.45 -42.30 -22.36
N LYS A 449 47.59 -41.59 -22.31
CA LYS A 449 48.80 -41.89 -23.10
C LYS A 449 49.80 -42.76 -22.30
N SER A 450 50.30 -43.86 -22.86
CA SER A 450 51.14 -44.84 -22.15
C SER A 450 52.61 -44.41 -21.98
N GLY A 451 53.17 -44.62 -20.78
CA GLY A 451 54.59 -44.42 -20.47
C GLY A 451 54.97 -43.02 -19.97
N ALA A 452 54.00 -42.12 -19.82
CA ALA A 452 54.22 -40.79 -19.29
C ALA A 452 54.41 -40.81 -17.77
N MET A 453 55.48 -40.14 -17.30
CA MET A 453 55.67 -39.90 -15.88
C MET A 453 54.68 -38.85 -15.40
N LEU A 454 54.09 -39.08 -14.22
CA LEU A 454 53.12 -38.17 -13.63
C LEU A 454 53.82 -36.87 -13.24
N THR A 455 53.52 -35.83 -14.01
CA THR A 455 53.95 -34.46 -13.76
C THR A 455 52.74 -33.55 -13.91
N GLY A 456 52.75 -32.40 -13.23
CA GLY A 456 51.62 -31.46 -13.29
C GLY A 456 51.26 -31.02 -14.71
N GLU A 457 52.25 -30.96 -15.60
CA GLU A 457 52.09 -30.60 -17.02
C GLU A 457 51.34 -31.68 -17.83
N TYR A 458 51.55 -32.96 -17.52
CA TYR A 458 50.86 -34.06 -18.20
C TYR A 458 49.37 -34.13 -17.81
N VAL A 459 49.06 -33.86 -16.53
CA VAL A 459 47.67 -33.83 -16.02
C VAL A 459 46.85 -32.76 -16.74
N LEU A 460 47.43 -31.57 -16.92
CA LEU A 460 46.77 -30.48 -17.66
C LEU A 460 46.44 -30.89 -19.10
N ASN A 461 47.42 -31.42 -19.83
CA ASN A 461 47.23 -31.84 -21.23
C ASN A 461 46.19 -32.97 -21.38
N TYR A 462 46.17 -33.96 -20.49
CA TYR A 462 45.19 -35.05 -20.53
C TYR A 462 43.76 -34.55 -20.28
N THR A 463 43.57 -33.65 -19.30
CA THR A 463 42.24 -33.11 -18.97
C THR A 463 41.69 -32.20 -20.08
N GLU A 464 42.55 -31.52 -20.82
CA GLU A 464 42.17 -30.69 -21.97
C GLU A 464 41.70 -31.52 -23.18
N ASP A 465 42.36 -32.66 -23.43
CA ASP A 465 41.97 -33.61 -24.49
C ASP A 465 40.58 -34.22 -24.19
N VAL A 466 40.27 -34.57 -22.94
CA VAL A 466 38.95 -35.10 -22.52
C VAL A 466 37.85 -34.05 -22.65
N ALA A 467 38.08 -32.82 -22.20
CA ALA A 467 37.10 -31.73 -22.31
C ALA A 467 36.74 -31.40 -23.77
N SER A 468 37.72 -31.48 -24.66
CA SER A 468 37.54 -31.20 -26.09
C SER A 468 36.63 -32.22 -26.79
N ALA A 469 36.73 -33.51 -26.43
CA ALA A 469 35.88 -34.56 -27.01
C ALA A 469 34.39 -34.35 -26.66
N VAL A 470 34.10 -33.97 -25.41
CA VAL A 470 32.72 -33.73 -24.94
C VAL A 470 32.11 -32.48 -25.59
N LYS A 471 32.87 -31.39 -25.72
CA LYS A 471 32.44 -30.15 -26.36
C LYS A 471 32.06 -30.35 -27.84
N LYS A 472 32.73 -31.28 -28.52
CA LYS A 472 32.42 -31.61 -29.92
C LYS A 472 31.02 -32.24 -30.06
N THR A 473 30.68 -33.22 -29.23
CA THR A 473 29.36 -33.88 -29.27
C THR A 473 28.20 -32.91 -28.99
N ALA A 474 28.43 -31.95 -28.10
CA ALA A 474 27.46 -30.90 -27.77
C ALA A 474 27.14 -29.98 -28.96
N LYS A 475 28.16 -29.64 -29.77
CA LYS A 475 28.02 -28.79 -30.96
C LYS A 475 27.04 -29.35 -31.97
N ASP A 476 27.17 -30.64 -32.29
CA ASP A 476 26.39 -31.27 -33.35
C ASP A 476 24.88 -31.32 -33.03
N HIS A 477 24.52 -31.36 -31.74
CA HIS A 477 23.13 -31.47 -31.30
C HIS A 477 22.40 -30.12 -31.23
N PHE A 478 23.08 -29.02 -30.88
CA PHE A 478 22.40 -27.73 -30.74
C PHE A 478 22.16 -27.03 -32.08
N GLU A 479 22.89 -27.38 -33.14
CA GLU A 479 22.81 -26.73 -34.45
C GLU A 479 21.42 -26.84 -35.12
N GLN A 480 20.69 -27.92 -34.83
CA GLN A 480 19.36 -28.16 -35.39
C GLN A 480 18.32 -27.16 -34.84
N ILE A 481 18.35 -26.90 -33.53
CA ILE A 481 17.45 -25.96 -32.85
C ILE A 481 17.78 -24.51 -33.22
N LYS A 482 19.07 -24.20 -33.36
CA LYS A 482 19.57 -22.87 -33.74
C LYS A 482 18.95 -22.34 -35.04
N ASN A 483 18.85 -23.19 -36.06
CA ASN A 483 18.38 -22.78 -37.38
C ASN A 483 16.88 -22.41 -37.39
N ILE A 484 16.06 -23.14 -36.62
CA ILE A 484 14.62 -22.86 -36.48
C ILE A 484 14.41 -21.49 -35.81
N MET A 485 15.25 -21.16 -34.82
CA MET A 485 15.18 -19.91 -34.05
C MET A 485 15.55 -18.67 -34.86
N ILE A 486 16.55 -18.78 -35.75
CA ILE A 486 17.01 -17.68 -36.62
C ILE A 486 15.88 -17.19 -37.53
N GLN A 487 15.12 -18.12 -38.09
CA GLN A 487 14.03 -17.79 -39.01
C GLN A 487 12.94 -16.96 -38.32
N LYS A 488 12.56 -17.34 -37.10
CA LYS A 488 11.49 -16.67 -36.34
C LYS A 488 11.93 -15.30 -35.79
N ALA A 489 13.20 -15.12 -35.43
CA ALA A 489 13.72 -13.84 -34.93
C ALA A 489 13.81 -12.73 -36.00
N ALA A 490 14.03 -13.10 -37.26
CA ALA A 490 14.05 -12.14 -38.36
C ALA A 490 12.68 -11.45 -38.52
N GLU A 491 11.59 -12.19 -38.28
CA GLU A 491 10.21 -11.67 -38.36
C GLU A 491 9.91 -10.66 -37.24
N ASN A 492 10.55 -10.76 -36.07
CA ASN A 492 10.31 -9.92 -34.89
C ASN A 492 11.20 -8.64 -34.81
N SER A 493 12.41 -8.69 -35.38
CA SER A 493 13.43 -7.62 -35.23
C SER A 493 13.19 -6.33 -36.03
N SER A 494 12.16 -6.27 -36.88
CA SER A 494 11.85 -5.09 -37.71
C SER A 494 11.38 -3.89 -36.87
N GLU A 495 10.58 -4.15 -35.84
CA GLU A 495 9.98 -3.15 -34.96
C GLU A 495 11.01 -2.47 -34.03
N ALA A 496 12.04 -3.21 -33.59
CA ALA A 496 13.07 -2.70 -32.69
C ALA A 496 14.08 -1.74 -33.35
N ILE A 497 14.29 -1.87 -34.67
CA ILE A 497 15.18 -0.97 -35.43
C ILE A 497 14.56 0.43 -35.55
N GLU A 498 13.25 0.52 -35.78
CA GLU A 498 12.51 1.79 -35.80
C GLU A 498 12.64 2.53 -34.46
N LYS A 499 12.60 1.80 -33.35
CA LYS A 499 12.78 2.35 -31.99
C LYS A 499 14.18 2.94 -31.75
N SER A 500 15.21 2.37 -32.36
CA SER A 500 16.61 2.80 -32.17
C SER A 500 16.94 4.06 -32.96
N GLU A 501 16.24 4.24 -34.08
CA GLU A 501 16.29 5.45 -34.89
C GLU A 501 15.74 6.65 -34.12
N ALA A 502 14.82 6.41 -33.20
CA ALA A 502 14.31 7.40 -32.28
C ALA A 502 15.36 7.80 -31.21
N GLU A 503 16.07 6.83 -30.60
CA GLU A 503 17.09 7.09 -29.57
C GLU A 503 18.30 7.92 -30.08
N TYR A 504 18.80 7.67 -31.29
CA TYR A 504 19.90 8.49 -31.86
C TYR A 504 19.46 9.94 -32.09
N ARG A 505 18.20 10.14 -32.49
CA ARG A 505 17.61 11.47 -32.69
C ARG A 505 17.55 12.25 -31.38
N GLU A 506 17.35 11.55 -30.26
CA GLU A 506 17.28 12.10 -28.91
C GLU A 506 18.63 12.67 -28.44
N VAL A 507 19.72 11.88 -28.47
CA VAL A 507 21.02 12.35 -27.94
C VAL A 507 21.69 13.42 -28.80
N LYS A 508 21.44 13.43 -30.12
CA LYS A 508 21.83 14.55 -30.97
C LYS A 508 21.16 15.86 -30.52
N GLY A 509 19.88 15.78 -30.15
CA GLY A 509 19.16 16.90 -29.53
C GLY A 509 19.80 17.34 -28.20
N LEU A 510 20.44 16.42 -27.47
CA LEU A 510 21.11 16.77 -26.21
C LEU A 510 22.41 17.55 -26.37
N ALA A 511 23.21 17.24 -27.40
CA ALA A 511 24.43 17.97 -27.69
C ALA A 511 24.14 19.41 -28.18
N GLU A 512 23.14 19.58 -29.04
CA GLU A 512 22.72 20.91 -29.55
C GLU A 512 22.21 21.81 -28.41
N ALA A 513 21.57 21.21 -27.42
CA ALA A 513 21.08 21.92 -26.26
C ALA A 513 22.19 22.45 -25.31
N TRP A 514 23.31 21.74 -25.21
CA TRP A 514 24.45 22.17 -24.38
C TRP A 514 25.03 23.51 -24.83
N ILE A 515 25.08 23.69 -26.14
CA ILE A 515 25.64 24.87 -26.78
C ILE A 515 24.73 26.08 -26.52
N SER A 516 23.43 25.93 -26.72
CA SER A 516 22.44 27.00 -26.48
C SER A 516 22.40 27.43 -25.01
N LEU A 517 22.64 26.52 -24.06
CA LEU A 517 22.59 26.80 -22.62
C LEU A 517 23.67 27.82 -22.19
N ASN A 518 24.88 27.69 -22.74
CA ASN A 518 25.99 28.58 -22.37
C ASN A 518 25.78 30.00 -22.91
N GLU A 519 25.17 30.16 -24.08
CA GLU A 519 24.88 31.47 -24.67
C GLU A 519 23.76 32.22 -23.92
N MET A 520 22.81 31.49 -23.31
CA MET A 520 21.74 32.07 -22.50
C MET A 520 22.24 32.67 -21.19
N LYS A 521 23.14 31.97 -20.48
CA LYS A 521 23.68 32.42 -19.19
C LYS A 521 24.43 33.76 -19.27
N GLU A 522 25.07 34.07 -20.40
CA GLU A 522 25.71 35.37 -20.60
C GLU A 522 24.70 36.52 -20.79
N LYS A 523 23.52 36.25 -21.36
CA LYS A 523 22.48 37.28 -21.59
C LYS A 523 21.75 37.66 -20.30
N GLN A 524 21.42 36.70 -19.44
CA GLN A 524 20.72 36.94 -18.16
C GLN A 524 21.50 37.88 -17.23
N LEU A 525 22.83 37.72 -17.16
CA LEU A 525 23.69 38.53 -16.30
C LEU A 525 23.64 40.04 -16.68
N ALA A 526 23.49 40.34 -17.97
CA ALA A 526 23.37 41.71 -18.47
C ALA A 526 21.99 42.35 -18.18
N ALA A 527 20.90 41.56 -18.19
CA ALA A 527 19.55 42.05 -17.91
C ALA A 527 19.34 42.44 -16.43
N LYS A 528 19.90 41.64 -15.50
CA LYS A 528 19.79 41.89 -14.05
C LYS A 528 20.39 43.24 -13.62
N MET A 529 21.50 43.65 -14.24
CA MET A 529 22.13 44.95 -13.98
C MET A 529 21.30 46.15 -14.46
N ARG A 530 20.37 45.94 -15.41
CA ARG A 530 19.53 46.99 -16.00
C ARG A 530 18.23 47.23 -15.21
N LEU A 531 17.66 46.18 -14.63
CA LEU A 531 16.45 46.24 -13.79
C LEU A 531 16.67 47.02 -12.47
N GLU A 532 17.84 46.86 -11.85
CA GLU A 532 18.19 47.58 -10.61
C GLU A 532 18.21 49.11 -10.81
N GLN A 533 18.51 49.59 -12.03
CA GLN A 533 18.46 51.02 -12.37
C GLN A 533 17.03 51.56 -12.45
N VAL A 534 16.07 50.81 -13.00
CA VAL A 534 14.66 51.25 -13.19
C VAL A 534 13.92 51.39 -11.84
N ILE A 535 14.22 50.53 -10.87
CA ILE A 535 13.53 50.53 -9.56
C ILE A 535 13.93 51.73 -8.67
N HIS A 536 15.16 52.23 -8.84
CA HIS A 536 15.76 53.28 -8.01
C HIS A 536 15.77 54.67 -8.67
N GLU A 537 15.15 54.82 -9.84
CA GLU A 537 15.01 56.08 -10.56
C GLU A 537 13.87 56.92 -9.98
N ASP A 538 14.06 58.25 -9.87
CA ASP A 538 13.06 59.19 -9.33
C ASP A 538 12.10 59.67 -10.42
N TYR A 539 10.79 59.41 -10.25
CA TYR A 539 9.74 59.75 -11.22
C TYR A 539 8.94 61.01 -10.81
N PRO A 540 8.62 61.92 -11.75
CA PRO A 540 7.89 63.15 -11.45
C PRO A 540 6.43 62.90 -11.00
N SER A 541 6.01 63.60 -9.94
CA SER A 541 4.68 63.47 -9.29
C SER A 541 3.62 64.48 -9.76
N ASP A 542 4.01 65.41 -10.64
CA ASP A 542 3.19 66.58 -10.97
C ASP A 542 2.25 66.32 -12.18
N GLN A 543 2.48 65.26 -12.96
CA GLN A 543 1.67 64.83 -14.12
C GLN A 543 1.74 63.30 -14.31
N LEU A 544 0.70 62.70 -14.91
CA LEU A 544 0.67 61.27 -15.27
C LEU A 544 1.40 61.00 -16.60
N SER A 545 2.07 59.86 -16.70
CA SER A 545 2.72 59.41 -17.94
C SER A 545 1.70 58.97 -18.99
N ALA A 546 2.08 59.01 -20.27
CA ALA A 546 1.20 58.57 -21.37
C ALA A 546 0.80 57.08 -21.24
N SER A 547 1.74 56.23 -20.83
CA SER A 547 1.48 54.79 -20.59
C SER A 547 0.51 54.56 -19.43
N ALA A 548 0.63 55.33 -18.33
CA ALA A 548 -0.29 55.22 -17.19
C ALA A 548 -1.75 55.55 -17.58
N ILE A 549 -1.95 56.43 -18.56
CA ILE A 549 -3.28 56.80 -19.07
C ILE A 549 -3.86 55.71 -19.99
N GLU A 550 -3.02 54.98 -20.72
CA GLU A 550 -3.42 53.94 -21.68
C GLU A 550 -3.78 52.61 -20.98
N LEU A 551 -2.98 52.19 -20.00
CA LEU A 551 -3.18 50.96 -19.22
C LEU A 551 -4.47 50.92 -18.40
N THR A 552 -4.98 52.10 -18.08
CA THR A 552 -6.15 52.31 -17.23
C THR A 552 -7.43 52.53 -18.04
N ALA A 553 -7.38 52.45 -19.37
CA ALA A 553 -8.55 52.51 -20.26
C ALA A 553 -9.19 51.11 -20.47
N ASP A 554 -10.51 51.00 -20.33
CA ASP A 554 -11.27 49.72 -20.41
C ASP A 554 -11.59 49.30 -21.86
N THR A 555 -11.05 48.17 -22.35
CA THR A 555 -11.21 47.72 -23.77
C THR A 555 -11.48 46.21 -24.04
N GLU A 556 -11.74 45.34 -23.06
CA GLU A 556 -12.02 43.90 -23.34
C GLU A 556 -13.44 43.66 -23.92
N THR A 557 -13.52 43.09 -25.13
CA THR A 557 -14.78 42.64 -25.74
C THR A 557 -15.10 41.21 -25.29
N ALA A 558 -16.00 41.04 -24.33
CA ALA A 558 -16.53 39.72 -23.96
C ALA A 558 -17.57 39.25 -24.99
N GLU A 559 -17.54 37.97 -25.35
CA GLU A 559 -18.59 37.38 -26.18
C GLU A 559 -19.83 37.18 -25.31
N VAL A 560 -20.94 37.79 -25.75
CA VAL A 560 -22.25 37.57 -25.13
C VAL A 560 -22.70 36.17 -25.55
N ALA A 561 -22.89 35.28 -24.58
CA ALA A 561 -23.33 33.92 -24.87
C ALA A 561 -24.68 33.96 -25.61
N PRO A 562 -24.85 33.23 -26.73
CA PRO A 562 -26.15 33.09 -27.36
C PRO A 562 -27.11 32.30 -26.45
N ASP A 563 -28.39 32.68 -26.47
CA ASP A 563 -29.50 32.10 -25.69
C ASP A 563 -29.87 30.65 -26.09
N GLU A 564 -28.97 29.88 -26.72
CA GLU A 564 -29.30 28.58 -27.29
C GLU A 564 -29.04 27.43 -26.31
N GLU A 565 -30.13 26.72 -25.99
CA GLU A 565 -30.20 25.41 -25.33
C GLU A 565 -29.44 24.37 -26.17
N GLU A 566 -28.12 24.25 -25.99
CA GLU A 566 -27.38 23.06 -26.45
C GLU A 566 -27.25 22.04 -25.31
N ASP A 567 -27.97 20.94 -25.52
CA ASP A 567 -28.13 19.77 -24.68
C ASP A 567 -26.77 19.08 -24.44
N PHE A 568 -26.22 19.25 -23.23
CA PHE A 568 -25.06 18.50 -22.73
C PHE A 568 -25.47 17.37 -21.79
N LEU A 569 -26.69 16.83 -21.96
CA LEU A 569 -27.16 15.60 -21.33
C LEU A 569 -27.03 14.43 -22.30
N ASP A 570 -25.82 13.96 -22.56
CA ASP A 570 -25.62 12.60 -23.08
C ASP A 570 -24.17 12.15 -22.86
N LYS A 571 -23.87 11.75 -21.60
CA LYS A 571 -22.81 10.77 -21.26
C LYS A 571 -22.80 10.39 -19.78
N VAL A 572 -23.95 10.01 -19.23
CA VAL A 572 -24.01 9.17 -18.02
C VAL A 572 -25.18 8.21 -18.18
N ASN A 573 -25.02 7.20 -19.04
CA ASN A 573 -25.84 5.99 -18.96
C ASN A 573 -25.21 4.84 -19.74
N ASP A 574 -23.96 4.50 -19.43
CA ASP A 574 -23.54 3.11 -19.59
C ASP A 574 -23.81 2.40 -18.27
N LYS A 575 -25.08 1.99 -18.11
CA LYS A 575 -25.39 0.85 -17.26
C LYS A 575 -24.70 -0.35 -17.87
N ALA A 576 -23.49 -0.64 -17.41
CA ALA A 576 -23.03 -2.01 -17.40
C ALA A 576 -24.00 -2.76 -16.48
N GLU A 577 -24.92 -3.54 -17.08
CA GLU A 577 -25.56 -4.65 -16.40
C GLU A 577 -24.45 -5.58 -15.93
N MET A 578 -23.93 -5.32 -14.73
CA MET A 578 -23.24 -6.33 -13.96
C MET A 578 -24.31 -7.30 -13.50
N GLU A 579 -24.35 -8.47 -14.13
CA GLU A 579 -25.04 -9.63 -13.59
C GLU A 579 -24.58 -9.81 -12.13
N GLU A 580 -25.50 -9.58 -11.19
CA GLU A 580 -25.42 -10.14 -9.85
C GLU A 580 -25.45 -11.66 -10.03
N GLU A 581 -24.28 -12.28 -10.18
CA GLU A 581 -24.13 -13.66 -9.73
C GLU A 581 -24.24 -13.61 -8.21
N GLU A 582 -25.48 -13.67 -7.71
CA GLU A 582 -25.73 -14.32 -6.43
C GLU A 582 -25.02 -15.66 -6.52
N ILE A 583 -23.94 -15.84 -5.75
CA ILE A 583 -23.51 -17.18 -5.39
C ILE A 583 -24.64 -17.74 -4.53
N GLN A 584 -25.67 -18.26 -5.18
CA GLN A 584 -26.64 -19.11 -4.54
C GLN A 584 -25.87 -20.35 -4.09
N PHE A 585 -25.42 -20.34 -2.83
CA PHE A 585 -25.33 -21.57 -2.07
C PHE A 585 -26.75 -22.12 -1.93
N ALA A 586 -27.25 -22.71 -3.02
CA ALA A 586 -28.48 -23.49 -3.07
C ALA A 586 -28.23 -24.83 -2.36
N GLY A 587 -27.94 -24.76 -1.07
CA GLY A 587 -28.01 -25.86 -0.14
C GLY A 587 -28.84 -25.36 1.04
N ARG A 588 -30.01 -25.96 1.27
CA ARG A 588 -30.67 -25.82 2.58
C ARG A 588 -29.67 -26.30 3.63
N SER A 589 -28.97 -25.37 4.30
CA SER A 589 -28.06 -25.74 5.37
C SER A 589 -28.89 -26.34 6.50
N ALA A 590 -28.51 -27.53 6.95
CA ALA A 590 -29.05 -28.08 8.19
C ALA A 590 -28.77 -27.09 9.34
N ASP A 591 -29.70 -26.99 10.29
CA ASP A 591 -29.51 -26.18 11.49
C ASP A 591 -28.19 -26.63 12.19
N PRO A 592 -27.22 -25.72 12.42
CA PRO A 592 -25.97 -26.05 13.11
C PRO A 592 -26.20 -26.80 14.43
N ASP A 593 -27.26 -26.49 15.17
CA ASP A 593 -27.59 -27.16 16.43
C ASP A 593 -28.02 -28.62 16.22
N ASP A 594 -28.70 -28.92 15.11
CA ASP A 594 -29.07 -30.29 14.75
C ASP A 594 -27.84 -31.11 14.36
N ILE A 595 -26.89 -30.49 13.65
CA ILE A 595 -25.62 -31.11 13.31
C ILE A 595 -24.76 -31.36 14.53
N ILE A 596 -24.63 -30.40 15.46
CA ILE A 596 -23.91 -30.60 16.73
C ILE A 596 -24.48 -31.79 17.51
N LYS A 597 -25.81 -31.85 17.69
CA LYS A 597 -26.47 -32.98 18.37
C LYS A 597 -26.22 -34.30 17.67
N LYS A 598 -26.30 -34.31 16.33
CA LYS A 598 -26.06 -35.48 15.47
C LYS A 598 -24.62 -35.99 15.61
N LEU A 599 -23.64 -35.10 15.61
CA LEU A 599 -22.22 -35.44 15.78
C LEU A 599 -21.94 -35.99 17.18
N LEU A 600 -22.40 -35.31 18.24
CA LEU A 600 -22.22 -35.76 19.62
C LEU A 600 -22.88 -37.11 19.89
N PHE A 601 -24.10 -37.30 19.42
CA PHE A 601 -24.80 -38.58 19.52
C PHE A 601 -24.03 -39.71 18.81
N THR A 602 -23.53 -39.42 17.60
CA THR A 602 -22.76 -40.40 16.82
C THR A 602 -21.43 -40.72 17.49
N ALA A 603 -20.71 -39.71 17.98
CA ALA A 603 -19.46 -39.87 18.73
C ALA A 603 -19.65 -40.75 19.97
N GLU A 604 -20.69 -40.50 20.78
CA GLU A 604 -20.97 -41.28 21.99
C GLU A 604 -21.25 -42.75 21.66
N LYS A 605 -22.05 -43.02 20.63
CA LYS A 605 -22.41 -44.38 20.21
C LYS A 605 -21.23 -45.16 19.60
N LEU A 606 -20.32 -44.46 18.92
CA LEU A 606 -19.17 -45.07 18.26
C LEU A 606 -17.95 -45.24 19.18
N LYS A 607 -17.84 -44.49 20.29
CA LYS A 607 -16.69 -44.49 21.21
C LYS A 607 -16.26 -45.87 21.72
N GLY A 608 -17.20 -46.82 21.84
CA GLY A 608 -16.96 -48.19 22.34
C GLY A 608 -16.90 -49.26 21.24
N VAL A 609 -16.94 -48.90 19.96
CA VAL A 609 -16.95 -49.84 18.84
C VAL A 609 -15.52 -49.99 18.29
N PRO A 610 -14.96 -51.21 18.23
CA PRO A 610 -13.65 -51.44 17.61
C PRO A 610 -13.58 -50.84 16.20
N GLY A 611 -12.56 -50.00 15.95
CA GLY A 611 -12.37 -49.31 14.68
C GLY A 611 -13.02 -47.92 14.55
N PHE A 612 -13.57 -47.34 15.62
CA PHE A 612 -14.22 -46.01 15.56
C PHE A 612 -13.80 -45.03 16.68
N SER A 613 -12.78 -45.35 17.48
CA SER A 613 -12.35 -44.51 18.60
C SER A 613 -11.87 -43.11 18.16
N LYS A 614 -11.08 -43.01 17.08
CA LYS A 614 -10.56 -41.72 16.57
C LYS A 614 -11.63 -40.98 15.79
N THR A 615 -12.42 -41.68 14.97
CA THR A 615 -13.60 -41.09 14.31
C THR A 615 -14.57 -40.50 15.33
N ALA A 616 -14.83 -41.18 16.46
CA ALA A 616 -15.67 -40.64 17.53
C ALA A 616 -15.06 -39.39 18.18
N ALA A 617 -13.75 -39.38 18.43
CA ALA A 617 -13.06 -38.20 18.95
C ALA A 617 -13.12 -37.01 17.97
N GLU A 618 -12.99 -37.28 16.67
CA GLU A 618 -13.05 -36.27 15.61
C GLU A 618 -14.43 -35.63 15.47
N LEU A 619 -15.48 -36.46 15.44
CA LEU A 619 -16.87 -35.98 15.44
C LEU A 619 -17.15 -35.10 16.68
N ALA A 620 -16.62 -35.47 17.85
CA ALA A 620 -16.77 -34.67 19.07
C ALA A 620 -15.99 -33.33 18.99
N ARG A 621 -14.79 -33.31 18.40
CA ARG A 621 -14.02 -32.08 18.18
C ARG A 621 -14.73 -31.12 17.22
N LYS A 622 -15.20 -31.60 16.06
CA LYS A 622 -15.96 -30.78 15.11
C LYS A 622 -17.26 -30.24 15.72
N ALA A 623 -17.93 -31.03 16.55
CA ALA A 623 -19.11 -30.59 17.28
C ALA A 623 -18.81 -29.48 18.31
N ALA A 624 -17.67 -29.56 19.02
CA ALA A 624 -17.25 -28.51 19.96
C ALA A 624 -16.95 -27.20 19.21
N ARG A 625 -16.20 -27.26 18.10
CA ARG A 625 -15.89 -26.07 17.28
C ARG A 625 -17.14 -25.38 16.73
N LEU A 626 -18.13 -26.15 16.27
CA LEU A 626 -19.43 -25.61 15.82
C LEU A 626 -20.25 -25.00 16.96
N LYS A 627 -20.10 -25.52 18.19
CA LYS A 627 -20.85 -25.08 19.37
C LYS A 627 -20.29 -23.77 19.95
N ASP A 628 -18.97 -23.65 20.02
CA ASP A 628 -18.32 -22.54 20.72
C ASP A 628 -18.31 -21.23 19.91
N LYS A 629 -18.51 -21.29 18.58
CA LYS A 629 -18.74 -20.13 17.68
C LYS A 629 -17.72 -18.99 17.83
N ASP A 630 -16.43 -19.29 18.00
CA ASP A 630 -15.41 -18.25 18.17
C ASP A 630 -15.02 -17.57 16.85
N TYR A 631 -15.68 -16.47 16.49
CA TYR A 631 -15.34 -15.66 15.32
C TYR A 631 -14.54 -14.43 15.71
N THR A 632 -13.43 -14.15 15.01
CA THR A 632 -12.60 -12.96 15.24
C THR A 632 -12.83 -11.91 14.16
N VAL A 633 -13.18 -10.69 14.57
CA VAL A 633 -13.42 -9.55 13.68
C VAL A 633 -12.44 -8.44 13.99
N ALA A 634 -11.60 -8.05 13.04
CA ALA A 634 -10.62 -6.98 13.23
C ALA A 634 -11.11 -5.65 12.64
N LEU A 635 -11.02 -4.58 13.44
CA LEU A 635 -11.43 -3.23 13.10
C LEU A 635 -10.22 -2.34 12.79
N PHE A 636 -10.21 -1.73 11.61
CA PHE A 636 -9.14 -0.89 11.07
C PHE A 636 -9.64 0.49 10.59
N GLY A 637 -8.71 1.42 10.37
CA GLY A 637 -8.98 2.79 9.89
C GLY A 637 -8.06 3.85 10.52
N ALA A 638 -7.92 5.01 9.89
CA ALA A 638 -7.11 6.13 10.38
C ALA A 638 -7.54 6.68 11.73
N PHE A 639 -6.67 7.52 12.29
CA PHE A 639 -7.02 8.31 13.47
C PHE A 639 -8.23 9.22 13.17
N SER A 640 -9.12 9.40 14.15
CA SER A 640 -10.37 10.16 13.99
C SER A 640 -11.35 9.68 12.91
N ALA A 641 -11.14 8.49 12.31
CA ALA A 641 -12.12 7.88 11.40
C ALA A 641 -13.42 7.41 12.10
N GLY A 642 -13.43 7.46 13.44
CA GLY A 642 -14.57 7.04 14.26
C GLY A 642 -14.63 5.54 14.53
N LYS A 643 -13.50 4.82 14.54
CA LYS A 643 -13.42 3.38 14.87
C LYS A 643 -14.05 3.04 16.22
N SER A 644 -13.61 3.67 17.31
CA SER A 644 -14.17 3.41 18.65
C SER A 644 -15.65 3.76 18.73
N SER A 645 -16.07 4.82 18.02
CA SER A 645 -17.50 5.19 17.92
C SER A 645 -18.30 4.12 17.17
N PHE A 646 -17.77 3.58 16.09
CA PHE A 646 -18.38 2.51 15.31
C PHE A 646 -18.43 1.20 16.10
N ALA A 647 -17.35 0.84 16.79
CA ALA A 647 -17.32 -0.28 17.71
C ALA A 647 -18.39 -0.14 18.81
N ASN A 648 -18.48 1.02 19.45
CA ASN A 648 -19.54 1.31 20.43
C ASN A 648 -20.95 1.18 19.82
N ALA A 649 -21.15 1.65 18.59
CA ALA A 649 -22.42 1.51 17.89
C ALA A 649 -22.77 0.04 17.60
N LEU A 650 -21.80 -0.80 17.23
CA LEU A 650 -22.00 -2.26 17.07
C LEU A 650 -22.29 -2.94 18.41
N ILE A 651 -21.54 -2.61 19.46
CA ILE A 651 -21.76 -3.10 20.83
C ILE A 651 -23.15 -2.67 21.34
N GLY A 652 -23.60 -1.47 20.97
CA GLY A 652 -24.82 -0.83 21.45
C GLY A 652 -24.65 -0.03 22.74
N GLU A 653 -23.43 0.11 23.25
CA GLU A 653 -23.12 0.78 24.51
C GLU A 653 -21.81 1.59 24.41
N ARG A 654 -21.63 2.56 25.32
CA ARG A 654 -20.43 3.42 25.39
C ARG A 654 -19.30 2.73 26.15
N LEU A 655 -18.72 1.68 25.57
CA LEU A 655 -17.66 0.89 26.21
C LEU A 655 -16.25 1.47 25.98
N LEU A 656 -15.88 1.68 24.71
CA LEU A 656 -14.58 2.21 24.33
C LEU A 656 -14.57 3.75 24.45
N PRO A 657 -13.51 4.37 24.99
CA PRO A 657 -13.40 5.83 25.01
C PRO A 657 -13.31 6.39 23.59
N VAL A 658 -13.97 7.54 23.37
CA VAL A 658 -13.92 8.31 22.12
C VAL A 658 -13.19 9.62 22.43
N SER A 659 -12.10 9.91 21.72
CA SER A 659 -11.35 11.17 21.89
C SER A 659 -10.86 11.70 20.55
N PRO A 660 -10.86 13.02 20.34
CA PRO A 660 -10.21 13.66 19.19
C PRO A 660 -8.67 13.71 19.30
N ASN A 661 -8.09 13.27 20.42
CA ASN A 661 -6.64 13.11 20.62
C ASN A 661 -6.19 11.64 20.44
N PRO A 662 -4.93 11.37 20.05
CA PRO A 662 -4.41 10.00 19.91
C PRO A 662 -4.64 9.18 21.19
N THR A 663 -5.53 8.18 21.15
CA THR A 663 -6.02 7.49 22.37
C THR A 663 -6.02 5.98 22.29
N THR A 664 -5.49 5.37 21.23
CA THR A 664 -5.47 3.90 21.11
C THR A 664 -4.05 3.42 20.81
N ALA A 665 -3.20 3.35 21.83
CA ALA A 665 -1.84 2.79 21.71
C ALA A 665 -1.79 1.26 21.95
N ALA A 666 -2.86 0.69 22.53
CA ALA A 666 -2.99 -0.73 22.86
C ALA A 666 -4.15 -1.38 22.09
N ILE A 667 -4.03 -2.67 21.79
CA ILE A 667 -5.08 -3.46 21.13
C ILE A 667 -6.17 -3.80 22.14
N ASN A 668 -7.44 -3.65 21.77
CA ASN A 668 -8.57 -4.01 22.64
C ASN A 668 -9.35 -5.17 22.01
N LYS A 669 -9.50 -6.27 22.75
CA LYS A 669 -10.34 -7.42 22.39
C LYS A 669 -11.60 -7.43 23.23
N ILE A 670 -12.75 -7.25 22.61
CA ILE A 670 -14.06 -7.39 23.25
C ILE A 670 -14.51 -8.83 23.01
N ARG A 671 -14.48 -9.65 24.06
CA ARG A 671 -14.69 -11.10 24.02
C ARG A 671 -16.06 -11.49 24.58
N PRO A 672 -16.66 -12.60 24.11
CA PRO A 672 -17.77 -13.25 24.81
C PRO A 672 -17.41 -13.60 26.24
N VAL A 673 -18.37 -13.47 27.14
CA VAL A 673 -18.23 -13.91 28.54
C VAL A 673 -18.09 -15.43 28.60
N ASP A 674 -17.23 -15.92 29.49
CA ASP A 674 -16.99 -17.36 29.66
C ASP A 674 -17.23 -17.80 31.12
N HIS A 675 -16.91 -19.06 31.42
CA HIS A 675 -17.11 -19.61 32.76
C HIS A 675 -16.19 -18.96 33.83
N ASP A 676 -15.02 -18.48 33.42
CA ASP A 676 -13.97 -17.98 34.31
C ASP A 676 -13.97 -16.45 34.40
N HIS A 677 -14.58 -15.77 33.42
CA HIS A 677 -14.62 -14.31 33.29
C HIS A 677 -16.05 -13.80 33.07
N ALA A 678 -16.61 -13.17 34.11
CA ALA A 678 -17.94 -12.57 34.06
C ALA A 678 -17.96 -11.27 33.25
N HIS A 679 -19.16 -10.81 32.88
CA HIS A 679 -19.39 -9.51 32.24
C HIS A 679 -18.68 -8.37 32.97
N GLY A 680 -17.92 -7.58 32.22
CA GLY A 680 -17.15 -6.43 32.73
C GLY A 680 -15.79 -6.78 33.33
N THR A 681 -15.31 -8.01 33.16
CA THR A 681 -13.95 -8.40 33.52
C THR A 681 -12.98 -7.90 32.45
N SER A 682 -11.92 -7.19 32.84
CA SER A 682 -10.88 -6.73 31.92
C SER A 682 -9.51 -7.28 32.33
N LEU A 683 -8.78 -7.87 31.38
CA LEU A 683 -7.42 -8.35 31.55
C LEU A 683 -6.47 -7.43 30.78
N VAL A 684 -5.54 -6.80 31.50
CA VAL A 684 -4.50 -5.93 30.93
C VAL A 684 -3.20 -6.73 30.86
N HIS A 685 -2.70 -6.95 29.65
CA HIS A 685 -1.45 -7.64 29.39
C HIS A 685 -0.34 -6.61 29.15
N PHE A 686 0.66 -6.58 30.04
CA PHE A 686 1.75 -5.62 29.95
C PHE A 686 2.87 -6.12 29.03
N LYS A 687 3.48 -5.20 28.29
CA LYS A 687 4.65 -5.51 27.44
C LYS A 687 5.77 -6.12 28.26
N THR A 688 6.53 -7.03 27.65
CA THR A 688 7.79 -7.49 28.23
C THR A 688 8.81 -6.35 28.23
N ALA A 689 9.80 -6.42 29.13
CA ALA A 689 10.85 -5.42 29.21
C ALA A 689 11.66 -5.29 27.91
N GLU A 690 11.82 -6.38 27.16
CA GLU A 690 12.52 -6.41 25.87
C GLU A 690 11.76 -5.64 24.79
N VAL A 691 10.45 -5.89 24.65
CA VAL A 691 9.60 -5.18 23.69
C VAL A 691 9.58 -3.69 24.02
N LEU A 692 9.31 -3.33 25.28
CA LEU A 692 9.25 -1.94 25.71
C LEU A 692 10.59 -1.21 25.51
N TYR A 693 11.71 -1.88 25.76
CA TYR A 693 13.05 -1.34 25.52
C TYR A 693 13.29 -1.03 24.04
N GLY A 694 12.90 -1.93 23.13
CA GLY A 694 12.98 -1.70 21.69
C GLY A 694 12.19 -0.46 21.24
N ASP A 695 11.03 -0.23 21.84
CA ASP A 695 10.16 0.92 21.55
C ASP A 695 10.78 2.24 21.97
N VAL A 696 11.24 2.29 23.21
CA VAL A 696 11.83 3.49 23.81
C VAL A 696 13.10 3.87 23.06
N ASN A 697 13.94 2.89 22.70
CA ASN A 697 15.13 3.16 21.91
C ASN A 697 14.83 3.61 20.48
N ARG A 698 13.76 3.11 19.87
CA ARG A 698 13.33 3.58 18.56
C ARG A 698 12.94 5.06 18.62
N SER A 699 12.21 5.47 19.65
CA SER A 699 11.85 6.88 19.85
C SER A 699 13.04 7.74 20.25
N LEU A 700 13.99 7.23 21.04
CA LEU A 700 15.24 7.93 21.36
C LEU A 700 16.13 8.16 20.13
N LYS A 701 16.08 7.25 19.14
CA LYS A 701 16.85 7.37 17.89
C LYS A 701 16.49 8.64 17.12
N ALA A 702 15.25 9.12 17.21
CA ALA A 702 14.84 10.40 16.62
C ALA A 702 15.67 11.59 17.15
N PHE A 703 16.17 11.48 18.37
CA PHE A 703 17.05 12.47 19.02
C PHE A 703 18.54 12.14 18.90
N ASN A 704 18.90 11.13 18.09
CA ASN A 704 20.25 10.57 18.01
C ASN A 704 20.77 10.03 19.36
N GLU A 705 19.88 9.58 20.24
CA GLU A 705 20.20 8.96 21.51
C GLU A 705 19.92 7.45 21.46
N GLN A 706 20.69 6.67 22.22
CA GLN A 706 20.45 5.25 22.47
C GLN A 706 20.71 4.93 23.93
N ALA A 707 19.77 4.25 24.57
CA ALA A 707 19.87 3.79 25.94
C ALA A 707 20.36 2.34 26.02
N THR A 708 21.15 2.01 27.03
CA THR A 708 21.60 0.62 27.26
C THR A 708 20.54 -0.25 27.91
N ASP A 709 19.62 0.36 28.66
CA ASP A 709 18.49 -0.28 29.33
C ASP A 709 17.38 0.77 29.59
N LEU A 710 16.24 0.34 30.15
CA LEU A 710 15.08 1.21 30.41
C LEU A 710 15.36 2.28 31.49
N GLU A 711 16.25 2.03 32.44
CA GLU A 711 16.62 3.01 33.48
C GLU A 711 17.57 4.08 32.91
N ASP A 712 18.49 3.68 32.04
CA ASP A 712 19.31 4.61 31.26
C ASP A 712 18.46 5.48 30.32
N ALA A 713 17.40 4.89 29.74
CA ALA A 713 16.46 5.62 28.92
C ALA A 713 15.76 6.73 29.70
N LEU A 714 15.25 6.45 30.91
CA LEU A 714 14.64 7.49 31.77
C LEU A 714 15.58 8.68 32.02
N ARG A 715 16.86 8.41 32.31
CA ARG A 715 17.85 9.47 32.53
C ARG A 715 18.11 10.32 31.29
N LYS A 716 18.09 9.70 30.10
CA LYS A 716 18.28 10.40 28.82
C LYS A 716 17.05 11.22 28.45
N ILE A 717 15.85 10.68 28.64
CA ILE A 717 14.58 11.38 28.41
C ILE A 717 14.50 12.65 29.28
N GLY A 718 14.88 12.55 30.56
CA GLY A 718 14.91 13.71 31.45
C GLY A 718 15.87 14.84 31.04
N LYS A 719 16.84 14.57 30.16
CA LYS A 719 17.72 15.59 29.55
C LYS A 719 17.16 16.16 28.25
N LEU A 720 16.36 15.38 27.52
CA LEU A 720 15.72 15.79 26.27
C LEU A 720 14.59 16.80 26.51
N SER A 721 13.93 16.77 27.68
CA SER A 721 12.88 17.72 28.06
C SER A 721 13.34 19.18 28.21
N GLU A 722 14.66 19.46 28.16
CA GLU A 722 15.24 20.81 28.23
C GLU A 722 15.75 21.34 26.87
N ALA A 723 15.65 20.56 25.78
CA ALA A 723 16.13 20.95 24.46
C ALA A 723 15.12 21.87 23.72
N GLY A 724 15.60 22.99 23.16
CA GLY A 724 14.81 23.96 22.38
C GLY A 724 14.38 23.45 20.98
N ASP A 725 13.88 24.36 20.13
CA ASP A 725 13.31 24.16 18.77
C ASP A 725 13.43 22.74 18.17
N LEU A 726 12.39 21.91 18.40
CA LEU A 726 12.25 20.54 17.89
C LEU A 726 11.42 20.49 16.61
N ASN A 727 11.76 19.58 15.70
CA ASN A 727 10.95 19.31 14.50
C ASN A 727 9.68 18.50 14.84
N SER A 728 8.77 18.31 13.87
CA SER A 728 7.47 17.66 14.09
C SER A 728 7.58 16.20 14.52
N SER A 729 8.41 15.42 13.83
CA SER A 729 8.69 14.02 14.14
C SER A 729 9.28 13.86 15.55
N GLU A 730 10.27 14.69 15.90
CA GLU A 730 10.89 14.71 17.23
C GLU A 730 9.86 15.00 18.32
N LYS A 731 8.92 15.94 18.13
CA LYS A 731 7.88 16.23 19.13
C LYS A 731 6.97 15.03 19.40
N THR A 732 6.59 14.29 18.36
CA THR A 732 5.72 13.12 18.53
C THR A 732 6.46 12.00 19.28
N HIS A 733 7.74 11.78 18.96
CA HIS A 733 8.59 10.87 19.74
C HIS A 733 8.78 11.35 21.19
N LEU A 734 8.88 12.67 21.43
CA LEU A 734 8.99 13.23 22.78
C LEU A 734 7.72 12.99 23.61
N ALA A 735 6.54 13.10 23.01
CA ALA A 735 5.26 12.84 23.68
C ALA A 735 5.21 11.39 24.22
N PHE A 736 5.55 10.42 23.38
CA PHE A 736 5.67 9.02 23.78
C PHE A 736 6.72 8.81 24.88
N LEU A 737 7.91 9.40 24.74
CA LEU A 737 8.98 9.27 25.73
C LEU A 737 8.59 9.89 27.08
N ASN A 738 7.90 11.02 27.07
CA ASN A 738 7.36 11.66 28.27
C ASN A 738 6.29 10.80 28.93
N ALA A 739 5.37 10.24 28.15
CA ALA A 739 4.34 9.32 28.65
C ALA A 739 4.97 8.08 29.32
N PHE A 740 5.94 7.46 28.64
CA PHE A 740 6.74 6.37 29.20
C PHE A 740 7.44 6.80 30.49
N SER A 741 8.09 7.98 30.52
CA SER A 741 8.88 8.43 31.67
C SER A 741 8.04 8.62 32.95
N LYS A 742 6.77 8.99 32.79
CA LYS A 742 5.84 9.17 33.89
C LYS A 742 5.17 7.87 34.31
N GLY A 743 4.76 7.03 33.37
CA GLY A 743 4.03 5.79 33.66
C GLY A 743 4.92 4.61 34.08
N TYR A 744 6.12 4.47 33.51
CA TYR A 744 6.99 3.33 33.76
C TYR A 744 7.33 3.09 35.25
N PRO A 745 7.62 4.12 36.08
CA PRO A 745 7.92 3.93 37.50
C PRO A 745 6.84 3.13 38.26
N ASP A 746 5.56 3.34 37.93
CA ASP A 746 4.42 2.76 38.62
C ASP A 746 4.16 1.30 38.23
N TYR A 747 4.53 0.91 36.99
CA TYR A 747 4.19 -0.41 36.42
C TYR A 747 5.41 -1.28 36.07
N ARG A 748 6.64 -0.85 36.35
CA ARG A 748 7.86 -1.63 36.03
C ARG A 748 7.86 -3.07 36.54
N ALA A 749 7.23 -3.33 37.69
CA ALA A 749 7.15 -4.66 38.31
C ALA A 749 6.10 -5.57 37.65
N LYS A 750 5.29 -5.03 36.73
CA LYS A 750 4.21 -5.72 36.02
C LYS A 750 4.53 -6.03 34.56
N LEU A 751 5.69 -5.63 34.05
CA LEU A 751 6.09 -5.91 32.67
C LEU A 751 6.16 -7.42 32.41
N GLY A 752 5.48 -7.88 31.37
CA GLY A 752 5.33 -9.30 31.00
C GLY A 752 4.31 -10.08 31.85
N ASP A 753 3.58 -9.42 32.76
CA ASP A 753 2.52 -10.02 33.59
C ASP A 753 1.12 -9.56 33.12
N THR A 754 0.08 -10.26 33.58
CA THR A 754 -1.32 -9.92 33.30
C THR A 754 -2.00 -9.43 34.58
N MET A 755 -2.80 -8.36 34.46
CA MET A 755 -3.55 -7.78 35.57
C MET A 755 -5.04 -7.72 35.27
N THR A 756 -5.87 -8.22 36.19
CA THR A 756 -7.31 -8.04 36.13
C THR A 756 -7.70 -6.67 36.69
N VAL A 757 -8.52 -5.92 35.93
CA VAL A 757 -9.00 -4.57 36.29
C VAL A 757 -10.51 -4.48 36.08
N SER A 758 -11.14 -3.48 36.71
CA SER A 758 -12.56 -3.16 36.50
C SER A 758 -12.80 -2.38 35.20
N LEU A 759 -14.04 -2.35 34.72
CA LEU A 759 -14.46 -1.50 33.57
C LEU A 759 -14.11 -0.01 33.74
N ALA A 760 -14.16 0.51 34.96
CA ALA A 760 -13.81 1.91 35.23
C ALA A 760 -12.30 2.16 35.09
N GLU A 761 -11.48 1.20 35.51
CA GLU A 761 -10.02 1.25 35.37
C GLU A 761 -9.57 0.96 33.93
N PHE A 762 -10.30 0.09 33.23
CA PHE A 762 -10.14 -0.20 31.80
C PHE A 762 -10.09 1.09 30.97
N GLY A 763 -11.06 1.99 31.17
CA GLY A 763 -11.12 3.27 30.44
C GLY A 763 -9.84 4.10 30.58
N ALA A 764 -9.18 4.04 31.74
CA ALA A 764 -7.90 4.71 31.96
C ALA A 764 -6.74 4.04 31.22
N PHE A 765 -6.69 2.70 31.12
CA PHE A 765 -5.64 2.00 30.36
C PHE A 765 -5.76 2.17 28.85
N VAL A 766 -6.95 2.52 28.36
CA VAL A 766 -7.14 2.88 26.95
C VAL A 766 -6.81 4.34 26.71
N ALA A 767 -7.43 5.27 27.46
CA ALA A 767 -7.36 6.70 27.15
C ALA A 767 -6.09 7.43 27.65
N ASP A 768 -5.44 6.95 28.70
CA ASP A 768 -4.25 7.59 29.29
C ASP A 768 -2.97 7.06 28.65
N GLU A 769 -2.27 7.92 27.91
CA GLU A 769 -1.05 7.55 27.18
C GLU A 769 0.10 7.12 28.10
N GLU A 770 0.12 7.61 29.36
CA GLU A 770 1.12 7.21 30.37
C GLU A 770 0.97 5.72 30.72
N LYS A 771 -0.24 5.16 30.61
CA LYS A 771 -0.53 3.75 30.88
C LYS A 771 -0.54 2.92 29.60
N SER A 772 -1.23 3.39 28.56
CA SER A 772 -1.45 2.64 27.33
C SER A 772 -0.14 2.33 26.59
N CYS A 773 0.87 3.19 26.71
CA CYS A 773 2.19 2.95 26.12
C CYS A 773 2.91 1.70 26.68
N LEU A 774 2.55 1.26 27.89
CA LEU A 774 3.12 0.08 28.59
C LEU A 774 2.33 -1.22 28.33
N VAL A 775 1.13 -1.10 27.77
CA VAL A 775 0.18 -2.20 27.57
C VAL A 775 0.32 -2.76 26.15
N GLU A 776 0.34 -4.09 26.04
CA GLU A 776 0.36 -4.81 24.76
C GLU A 776 -1.05 -5.09 24.25
N LEU A 777 -1.90 -5.62 25.12
CA LEU A 777 -3.25 -6.09 24.80
C LEU A 777 -4.16 -5.91 26.01
N ILE A 778 -5.41 -5.54 25.76
CA ILE A 778 -6.47 -5.55 26.75
C ILE A 778 -7.59 -6.47 26.27
N GLU A 779 -7.98 -7.43 27.09
CA GLU A 779 -9.14 -8.30 26.84
C GLU A 779 -10.29 -7.89 27.76
N VAL A 780 -11.44 -7.56 27.19
CA VAL A 780 -12.65 -7.16 27.91
C VAL A 780 -13.73 -8.20 27.64
N PHE A 781 -14.13 -8.94 28.67
CA PHE A 781 -15.23 -9.89 28.59
C PHE A 781 -16.54 -9.14 28.77
N TYR A 782 -17.32 -9.02 27.69
CA TYR A 782 -18.50 -8.17 27.65
C TYR A 782 -19.69 -8.92 27.04
N ASP A 783 -20.87 -8.72 27.62
CA ASP A 783 -22.11 -9.35 27.14
C ASP A 783 -22.92 -8.31 26.37
N CYS A 784 -22.95 -8.44 25.04
CA CYS A 784 -23.66 -7.54 24.13
C CYS A 784 -24.19 -8.31 22.91
N PRO A 785 -25.05 -7.71 22.06
CA PRO A 785 -25.60 -8.39 20.87
C PRO A 785 -24.51 -9.01 19.97
N LEU A 786 -23.38 -8.32 19.81
CA LEU A 786 -22.24 -8.78 19.02
C LEU A 786 -21.57 -10.01 19.65
N THR A 787 -21.21 -9.97 20.94
CA THR A 787 -20.51 -11.09 21.60
C THR A 787 -21.40 -12.31 21.81
N ARG A 788 -22.73 -12.14 21.90
CA ARG A 788 -23.70 -13.24 21.92
C ARG A 788 -23.76 -14.04 20.62
N GLN A 789 -23.30 -13.46 19.50
CA GLN A 789 -23.13 -14.19 18.24
C GLN A 789 -21.82 -14.99 18.20
N GLY A 790 -21.02 -14.99 19.28
CA GLY A 790 -19.70 -15.62 19.33
C GLY A 790 -18.58 -14.75 18.76
N ILE A 791 -18.88 -13.48 18.48
CA ILE A 791 -17.91 -12.56 17.87
C ILE A 791 -16.99 -11.97 18.94
N THR A 792 -15.69 -12.09 18.72
CA THR A 792 -14.65 -11.29 19.37
C THR A 792 -14.28 -10.11 18.47
N LEU A 793 -14.60 -8.88 18.90
CA LEU A 793 -14.22 -7.66 18.17
C LEU A 793 -12.84 -7.19 18.64
N VAL A 794 -11.92 -7.04 17.69
CA VAL A 794 -10.57 -6.54 17.92
C VAL A 794 -10.47 -5.11 17.40
N ASP A 795 -10.41 -4.14 18.30
CA ASP A 795 -10.10 -2.75 17.97
C ASP A 795 -8.59 -2.57 17.89
N THR A 796 -8.11 -2.25 16.69
CA THR A 796 -6.68 -2.08 16.41
C THR A 796 -6.29 -0.60 16.46
N PRO A 797 -5.08 -0.27 16.96
CA PRO A 797 -4.54 1.09 16.90
C PRO A 797 -4.56 1.68 15.48
N GLY A 798 -4.77 3.00 15.37
CA GLY A 798 -4.83 3.68 14.07
C GLY A 798 -3.52 3.59 13.27
N ALA A 799 -3.65 3.54 11.93
CA ALA A 799 -2.53 3.44 10.98
C ALA A 799 -1.51 4.60 11.09
N ASP A 800 -1.93 5.76 11.62
CA ASP A 800 -1.09 6.96 11.84
C ASP A 800 -0.23 6.92 13.11
N SER A 801 -0.36 5.91 13.96
CA SER A 801 0.42 5.89 15.21
C SER A 801 1.91 5.62 14.93
N ILE A 802 2.79 6.47 15.50
CA ILE A 802 4.27 6.48 15.40
C ILE A 802 4.92 5.10 15.69
N ASN A 803 4.15 4.21 16.31
CA ASN A 803 4.52 2.84 16.46
C ASN A 803 4.53 2.16 15.09
N ALA A 804 5.71 2.13 14.47
CA ALA A 804 6.13 1.16 13.46
C ALA A 804 6.11 -0.31 13.97
N ARG A 805 5.18 -0.63 14.89
CA ARG A 805 4.78 -1.94 15.41
C ARG A 805 3.39 -2.35 14.92
N HIS A 806 2.62 -1.47 14.27
CA HIS A 806 1.27 -1.83 13.86
C HIS A 806 1.18 -2.58 12.53
N THR A 807 2.20 -2.64 11.67
CA THR A 807 2.08 -3.46 10.45
C THR A 807 2.25 -4.95 10.67
N GLY A 808 3.11 -5.39 11.60
CA GLY A 808 3.25 -6.83 11.91
C GLY A 808 1.98 -7.38 12.56
N VAL A 809 1.51 -6.71 13.61
CA VAL A 809 0.30 -7.13 14.34
C VAL A 809 -0.96 -6.93 13.50
N ALA A 810 -1.08 -5.85 12.72
CA ALA A 810 -2.20 -5.70 11.80
C ALA A 810 -2.19 -6.80 10.72
N PHE A 811 -1.01 -7.19 10.20
CA PHE A 811 -0.90 -8.29 9.26
C PHE A 811 -1.32 -9.63 9.89
N ASP A 812 -0.97 -9.88 11.15
CA ASP A 812 -1.43 -11.08 11.87
C ASP A 812 -2.96 -11.10 12.03
N TYR A 813 -3.59 -9.95 12.29
CA TYR A 813 -5.06 -9.87 12.30
C TYR A 813 -5.66 -9.99 10.89
N ILE A 814 -5.02 -9.47 9.85
CA ILE A 814 -5.46 -9.68 8.46
C ILE A 814 -5.42 -11.17 8.11
N LYS A 815 -4.36 -11.88 8.51
CA LYS A 815 -4.19 -13.33 8.30
C LYS A 815 -5.24 -14.14 9.06
N ASN A 816 -5.38 -13.90 10.37
CA ASN A 816 -6.10 -14.81 11.28
C ASN A 816 -7.55 -14.39 11.61
N SER A 817 -8.01 -13.21 11.21
CA SER A 817 -9.41 -12.80 11.46
C SER A 817 -10.35 -13.43 10.43
N ASP A 818 -11.55 -13.80 10.88
CA ASP A 818 -12.63 -14.33 10.05
C ASP A 818 -13.30 -13.23 9.23
N ALA A 819 -13.31 -11.99 9.74
CA ALA A 819 -13.74 -10.80 8.99
C ALA A 819 -12.90 -9.56 9.33
N ILE A 820 -12.85 -8.63 8.39
CA ILE A 820 -12.12 -7.36 8.48
C ILE A 820 -13.13 -6.23 8.29
N LEU A 821 -13.18 -5.29 9.23
CA LEU A 821 -13.97 -4.05 9.15
C LEU A 821 -13.03 -2.87 8.99
N PHE A 822 -13.14 -2.13 7.90
CA PHE A 822 -12.37 -0.92 7.65
C PHE A 822 -13.28 0.32 7.74
N VAL A 823 -12.99 1.24 8.66
CA VAL A 823 -13.79 2.45 8.88
C VAL A 823 -13.06 3.66 8.31
N THR A 824 -13.75 4.43 7.47
CA THR A 824 -13.29 5.70 6.93
C THR A 824 -14.28 6.82 7.23
N TYR A 825 -13.82 8.06 7.38
CA TYR A 825 -14.70 9.20 7.70
C TYR A 825 -15.32 9.82 6.44
N TYR A 826 -16.59 10.23 6.49
CA TYR A 826 -17.34 10.77 5.35
C TYR A 826 -16.65 11.96 4.65
N ASN A 827 -16.15 12.93 5.41
CA ASN A 827 -15.50 14.13 4.85
C ASN A 827 -14.03 13.91 4.43
N HIS A 828 -13.39 12.84 4.90
CA HIS A 828 -11.95 12.61 4.76
C HIS A 828 -11.71 11.13 4.45
N ALA A 829 -12.20 10.71 3.28
CA ALA A 829 -11.96 9.37 2.81
C ALA A 829 -10.47 9.17 2.46
N PHE A 830 -9.85 8.16 3.08
CA PHE A 830 -8.48 7.68 2.81
C PHE A 830 -7.37 8.71 3.02
N SER A 831 -6.97 8.87 4.28
CA SER A 831 -5.74 9.58 4.64
C SER A 831 -4.48 8.90 4.05
N ARG A 832 -3.33 9.57 4.09
CA ARG A 832 -2.05 9.00 3.61
C ARG A 832 -1.70 7.67 4.28
N ALA A 833 -1.95 7.53 5.58
CA ALA A 833 -1.70 6.26 6.28
C ALA A 833 -2.71 5.17 5.92
N ASP A 834 -3.98 5.53 5.67
CA ASP A 834 -4.98 4.58 5.16
C ASP A 834 -4.55 4.00 3.82
N ARG A 835 -4.00 4.84 2.93
CA ARG A 835 -3.54 4.40 1.61
C ARG A 835 -2.53 3.27 1.68
N GLU A 836 -1.47 3.40 2.49
CA GLU A 836 -0.42 2.37 2.56
C GLU A 836 -0.96 1.07 3.18
N PHE A 837 -1.85 1.18 4.17
CA PHE A 837 -2.53 0.01 4.73
C PHE A 837 -3.48 -0.68 3.74
N LEU A 838 -4.25 0.10 2.97
CA LEU A 838 -5.16 -0.43 1.94
C LEU A 838 -4.41 -1.09 0.79
N ILE A 839 -3.25 -0.56 0.40
CA ILE A 839 -2.35 -1.22 -0.57
C ILE A 839 -1.87 -2.57 -0.01
N GLN A 840 -1.52 -2.64 1.29
CA GLN A 840 -1.14 -3.91 1.93
C GLN A 840 -2.28 -4.92 1.92
N LEU A 841 -3.51 -4.49 2.24
CA LEU A 841 -4.70 -5.33 2.13
C LEU A 841 -4.93 -5.82 0.70
N GLY A 842 -4.80 -4.93 -0.29
CA GLY A 842 -4.90 -5.27 -1.71
C GLY A 842 -3.90 -6.33 -2.15
N ARG A 843 -2.66 -6.29 -1.65
CA ARG A 843 -1.61 -7.29 -1.96
C ARG A 843 -1.98 -8.71 -1.54
N VAL A 844 -2.75 -8.88 -0.47
CA VAL A 844 -3.09 -10.20 0.09
C VAL A 844 -4.51 -10.65 -0.22
N LYS A 845 -5.36 -9.80 -0.80
CA LYS A 845 -6.78 -10.11 -1.07
C LYS A 845 -6.98 -11.43 -1.81
N GLU A 846 -6.20 -11.68 -2.87
CA GLU A 846 -6.30 -12.91 -3.68
C GLU A 846 -5.85 -14.19 -2.96
N SER A 847 -5.24 -14.08 -1.78
CA SER A 847 -4.79 -15.23 -0.99
C SER A 847 -5.88 -15.80 -0.07
N PHE A 848 -7.02 -15.13 0.06
CA PHE A 848 -8.14 -15.58 0.91
C PHE A 848 -9.22 -16.29 0.08
N GLU A 849 -9.77 -17.38 0.63
CA GLU A 849 -10.84 -18.16 -0.03
C GLU A 849 -12.21 -17.43 -0.05
N LEU A 850 -12.44 -16.47 0.87
CA LEU A 850 -13.66 -15.67 0.99
C LEU A 850 -13.36 -14.16 0.98
N ASP A 851 -14.27 -13.35 0.44
CA ASP A 851 -14.17 -11.89 0.50
C ASP A 851 -14.61 -11.37 1.87
N LYS A 852 -13.71 -11.53 2.84
CA LYS A 852 -13.98 -11.22 4.25
C LYS A 852 -13.86 -9.74 4.62
N MET A 853 -13.83 -8.82 3.65
CA MET A 853 -13.50 -7.40 3.85
C MET A 853 -14.70 -6.47 3.71
N PHE A 854 -15.06 -5.76 4.78
CA PHE A 854 -16.16 -4.79 4.82
C PHE A 854 -15.63 -3.37 5.04
N PHE A 855 -16.19 -2.41 4.29
CA PHE A 855 -15.83 -1.00 4.36
C PHE A 855 -17.02 -0.19 4.87
N ALA A 856 -16.80 0.62 5.89
CA ALA A 856 -17.81 1.48 6.51
C ALA A 856 -17.42 2.96 6.31
N VAL A 857 -18.22 3.70 5.55
CA VAL A 857 -18.10 5.16 5.43
C VAL A 857 -18.91 5.78 6.55
N ASN A 858 -18.21 6.23 7.60
CA ASN A 858 -18.79 6.68 8.85
C ASN A 858 -19.13 8.17 8.84
N ALA A 859 -20.06 8.59 9.69
CA ALA A 859 -20.57 9.96 9.82
C ALA A 859 -21.38 10.45 8.60
N VAL A 860 -22.17 9.56 7.98
CA VAL A 860 -23.08 9.93 6.86
C VAL A 860 -24.22 10.86 7.27
N ASP A 861 -24.46 11.05 8.56
CA ASP A 861 -25.37 12.08 9.08
C ASP A 861 -24.90 13.51 8.74
N LEU A 862 -23.65 13.67 8.30
CA LEU A 862 -23.13 14.94 7.79
C LEU A 862 -23.60 15.25 6.37
N ALA A 863 -24.13 14.27 5.63
CA ALA A 863 -24.58 14.44 4.27
C ALA A 863 -25.75 15.43 4.21
N SER A 864 -25.69 16.37 3.25
CA SER A 864 -26.79 17.32 3.06
C SER A 864 -27.99 16.73 2.30
N SER A 865 -27.75 15.68 1.50
CA SER A 865 -28.76 14.94 0.73
C SER A 865 -28.30 13.50 0.43
N GLU A 866 -29.22 12.63 -0.01
CA GLU A 866 -28.88 11.27 -0.44
C GLU A 866 -27.98 11.25 -1.69
N GLU A 867 -28.18 12.19 -2.63
CA GLU A 867 -27.35 12.32 -3.84
C GLU A 867 -25.88 12.65 -3.52
N GLU A 868 -25.66 13.51 -2.51
CA GLU A 868 -24.32 13.85 -2.02
C GLU A 868 -23.65 12.62 -1.40
N MET A 869 -24.40 11.85 -0.60
CA MET A 869 -23.89 10.62 -0.02
C MET A 869 -23.49 9.60 -1.09
N GLU A 870 -24.32 9.38 -2.11
CA GLU A 870 -24.01 8.45 -3.21
C GLU A 870 -22.77 8.84 -4.03
N SER A 871 -22.53 10.14 -4.19
CA SER A 871 -21.33 10.61 -4.89
C SER A 871 -20.07 10.42 -4.04
N VAL A 872 -20.14 10.58 -2.72
CA VAL A 872 -19.03 10.24 -1.80
C VAL A 872 -18.73 8.75 -1.86
N LEU A 873 -19.76 7.89 -1.80
CA LEU A 873 -19.59 6.44 -1.87
C LEU A 873 -18.91 5.99 -3.17
N ARG A 874 -19.31 6.54 -4.32
CA ARG A 874 -18.66 6.26 -5.61
C ARG A 874 -17.18 6.64 -5.62
N TYR A 875 -16.85 7.83 -5.11
CA TYR A 875 -15.45 8.26 -4.99
C TYR A 875 -14.62 7.29 -4.12
N VAL A 876 -15.19 6.83 -3.00
CA VAL A 876 -14.55 5.87 -2.11
C VAL A 876 -14.33 4.52 -2.81
N GLU A 877 -15.32 4.05 -3.58
CA GLU A 877 -15.23 2.80 -4.35
C GLU A 877 -14.14 2.85 -5.44
N ASP A 878 -14.04 3.95 -6.18
CA ASP A 878 -13.01 4.16 -7.20
C ASP A 878 -11.59 4.11 -6.59
N GLN A 879 -11.41 4.74 -5.43
CA GLN A 879 -10.14 4.72 -4.70
C GLN A 879 -9.76 3.31 -4.21
N LEU A 880 -10.70 2.55 -3.63
CA LEU A 880 -10.45 1.17 -3.22
C LEU A 880 -10.04 0.28 -4.40
N THR A 881 -10.69 0.48 -5.54
CA THR A 881 -10.37 -0.23 -6.78
C THR A 881 -8.95 0.09 -7.26
N GLN A 882 -8.54 1.36 -7.17
CA GLN A 882 -7.17 1.79 -7.48
C GLN A 882 -6.11 1.12 -6.59
N TYR A 883 -6.45 0.82 -5.33
CA TYR A 883 -5.56 0.12 -4.39
C TYR A 883 -5.57 -1.41 -4.52
N GLY A 884 -6.24 -1.95 -5.53
CA GLY A 884 -6.31 -3.39 -5.80
C GLY A 884 -7.43 -4.12 -5.04
N ILE A 885 -8.29 -3.39 -4.34
CA ILE A 885 -9.46 -3.94 -3.64
C ILE A 885 -10.65 -3.85 -4.60
N ARG A 886 -10.81 -4.87 -5.44
CA ARG A 886 -11.94 -4.97 -6.39
C ARG A 886 -13.20 -5.45 -5.66
N ARG A 887 -14.37 -4.90 -5.98
CA ARG A 887 -15.68 -5.25 -5.38
C ARG A 887 -15.71 -5.11 -3.83
N PRO A 888 -15.42 -3.94 -3.26
CA PRO A 888 -15.46 -3.76 -1.80
C PRO A 888 -16.90 -3.84 -1.26
N HIS A 889 -17.13 -4.52 -0.12
CA HIS A 889 -18.40 -4.43 0.61
C HIS A 889 -18.55 -3.07 1.30
N LEU A 890 -18.84 -2.04 0.52
CA LEU A 890 -18.94 -0.65 0.97
C LEU A 890 -20.33 -0.32 1.52
N ASN A 891 -20.39 0.21 2.75
CA ASN A 891 -21.64 0.54 3.43
C ASN A 891 -21.57 1.95 4.06
N PRO A 892 -22.59 2.82 3.82
CA PRO A 892 -22.74 4.07 4.56
C PRO A 892 -23.19 3.79 5.99
N VAL A 893 -22.63 4.46 6.99
CA VAL A 893 -23.05 4.34 8.40
C VAL A 893 -22.93 5.67 9.15
N SER A 894 -23.83 5.92 10.11
CA SER A 894 -23.65 6.93 11.15
C SER A 894 -23.56 6.24 12.49
N SER A 895 -22.33 6.11 13.01
CA SER A 895 -22.11 5.51 14.33
C SER A 895 -22.79 6.30 15.45
N LEU A 896 -22.88 7.62 15.31
CA LEU A 896 -23.53 8.50 16.27
C LEU A 896 -25.03 8.20 16.34
N LEU A 897 -25.73 8.30 15.21
CA LEU A 897 -27.17 8.04 15.16
C LEU A 897 -27.47 6.58 15.52
N GLY A 898 -26.67 5.63 15.05
CA GLY A 898 -26.88 4.21 15.34
C GLY A 898 -26.73 3.86 16.82
N LEU A 899 -25.78 4.49 17.52
CA LEU A 899 -25.67 4.34 18.98
C LEU A 899 -26.87 4.99 19.69
N GLN A 900 -27.33 6.17 19.24
CA GLN A 900 -28.51 6.82 19.80
C GLN A 900 -29.78 5.99 19.64
N GLU A 901 -29.99 5.41 18.44
CA GLU A 901 -31.08 4.47 18.16
C GLU A 901 -31.08 3.29 19.15
N LYS A 902 -29.90 2.68 19.38
CA LYS A 902 -29.76 1.56 20.32
C LYS A 902 -29.95 1.95 21.79
N LEU A 903 -29.61 3.18 22.16
CA LEU A 903 -29.87 3.72 23.50
C LEU A 903 -31.32 4.20 23.70
N GLY A 904 -32.16 4.11 22.67
CA GLY A 904 -33.57 4.51 22.73
C GLY A 904 -33.80 6.03 22.61
N GLU A 905 -32.81 6.77 22.09
CA GLU A 905 -32.93 8.18 21.76
C GLU A 905 -33.57 8.35 20.36
N ALA A 906 -34.31 9.44 20.15
CA ALA A 906 -34.87 9.75 18.83
C ALA A 906 -33.75 10.17 17.87
N ALA A 907 -33.50 9.38 16.83
CA ALA A 907 -32.43 9.59 15.86
C ALA A 907 -32.96 9.46 14.42
N GLY A 908 -32.25 10.09 13.48
CA GLY A 908 -32.49 9.92 12.04
C GLY A 908 -31.91 8.61 11.52
N LYS A 909 -32.08 8.32 10.22
CA LYS A 909 -31.61 7.07 9.59
C LYS A 909 -30.09 6.89 9.76
N SER A 910 -29.67 5.90 10.55
CA SER A 910 -28.26 5.61 10.82
C SER A 910 -27.57 4.73 9.78
N TYR A 911 -28.33 3.97 8.98
CA TYR A 911 -27.85 2.89 8.10
C TYR A 911 -27.08 1.76 8.81
N LEU A 912 -27.04 1.77 10.15
CA LEU A 912 -26.30 0.77 10.94
C LEU A 912 -27.00 -0.60 10.89
N ALA A 913 -28.33 -0.62 10.89
CA ALA A 913 -29.10 -1.87 10.85
C ALA A 913 -28.90 -2.63 9.54
N GLU A 914 -28.88 -1.93 8.40
CA GLU A 914 -28.60 -2.50 7.09
C GLU A 914 -27.18 -3.06 7.00
N PHE A 915 -26.21 -2.37 7.60
CA PHE A 915 -24.85 -2.90 7.75
C PHE A 915 -24.82 -4.16 8.62
N GLU A 916 -25.44 -4.14 9.80
CA GLU A 916 -25.50 -5.27 10.73
C GLU A 916 -26.16 -6.50 10.10
N GLU A 917 -27.24 -6.32 9.34
CA GLU A 917 -27.92 -7.40 8.63
C GLU A 917 -26.99 -8.09 7.63
N ARG A 918 -26.31 -7.31 6.78
CA ARG A 918 -25.34 -7.85 5.81
C ARG A 918 -24.16 -8.53 6.51
N PHE A 919 -23.60 -7.87 7.52
CA PHE A 919 -22.43 -8.35 8.25
C PHE A 919 -22.73 -9.64 9.04
N TYR A 920 -23.81 -9.66 9.82
CA TYR A 920 -24.19 -10.85 10.58
C TYR A 920 -24.69 -11.99 9.67
N SER A 921 -25.30 -11.68 8.51
CA SER A 921 -25.62 -12.69 7.50
C SER A 921 -24.36 -13.40 7.01
N PHE A 922 -23.31 -12.66 6.65
CA PHE A 922 -22.01 -13.24 6.25
C PHE A 922 -21.43 -14.15 7.34
N ILE A 923 -21.36 -13.67 8.60
CA ILE A 923 -20.81 -14.45 9.72
C ILE A 923 -21.64 -15.70 9.99
N SER A 924 -22.97 -15.57 10.06
CA SER A 924 -23.86 -16.65 10.49
C SER A 924 -24.22 -17.65 9.39
N SER A 925 -24.22 -17.25 8.12
CA SER A 925 -24.63 -18.11 7.00
C SER A 925 -23.45 -18.68 6.22
N GLU A 926 -22.47 -17.87 5.81
CA GLU A 926 -21.38 -18.33 4.93
C GLU A 926 -20.31 -19.11 5.72
N LEU A 927 -19.79 -18.53 6.81
CA LEU A 927 -18.77 -19.19 7.64
C LEU A 927 -19.32 -20.45 8.33
N SER A 928 -20.57 -20.39 8.84
CA SER A 928 -21.23 -21.55 9.43
C SER A 928 -21.50 -22.65 8.41
N ALA A 929 -21.91 -22.32 7.18
CA ALA A 929 -22.20 -23.34 6.16
C ALA A 929 -20.95 -24.15 5.78
N ILE A 930 -19.78 -23.51 5.70
CA ILE A 930 -18.51 -24.21 5.43
C ILE A 930 -18.18 -25.19 6.56
N ALA A 931 -18.29 -24.74 7.82
CA ALA A 931 -18.03 -25.57 8.98
C ALA A 931 -19.04 -26.73 9.10
N VAL A 932 -20.32 -26.48 8.82
CA VAL A 932 -21.40 -27.47 8.82
C VAL A 932 -21.16 -28.53 7.73
N ASN A 933 -20.85 -28.13 6.50
CA ASN A 933 -20.56 -29.07 5.41
C ASN A 933 -19.35 -29.96 5.72
N SER A 934 -18.27 -29.40 6.27
CA SER A 934 -17.11 -30.19 6.71
C SER A 934 -17.50 -31.24 7.75
N ALA A 935 -18.35 -30.88 8.70
CA ALA A 935 -18.80 -31.79 9.75
C ALA A 935 -19.81 -32.84 9.26
N GLU A 936 -20.69 -32.48 8.33
CA GLU A 936 -21.59 -33.44 7.67
C GLU A 936 -20.84 -34.49 6.87
N ASN A 937 -19.85 -34.08 6.09
CA ASN A 937 -18.99 -34.99 5.33
C ASN A 937 -18.28 -36.01 6.24
N GLU A 938 -17.78 -35.57 7.39
CA GLU A 938 -17.13 -36.44 8.37
C GLU A 938 -18.12 -37.42 9.01
N TRP A 939 -19.36 -36.99 9.27
CA TRP A 939 -20.42 -37.90 9.73
C TRP A 939 -20.80 -38.95 8.69
N GLU A 940 -20.98 -38.56 7.42
CA GLU A 940 -21.30 -39.49 6.34
C GLU A 940 -20.20 -40.53 6.15
N ARG A 941 -18.94 -40.13 6.30
CA ARG A 941 -17.77 -41.02 6.28
C ARG A 941 -17.87 -42.09 7.38
N ALA A 942 -18.18 -41.69 8.61
CA ALA A 942 -18.34 -42.62 9.73
C ALA A 942 -19.46 -43.66 9.49
N ILE A 943 -20.60 -43.22 8.93
CA ILE A 943 -21.70 -44.12 8.57
C ILE A 943 -21.30 -45.06 7.41
N GLY A 944 -20.57 -44.55 6.41
CA GLY A 944 -20.03 -45.35 5.32
C GLY A 944 -19.13 -46.48 5.81
N GLN A 945 -18.23 -46.19 6.74
CA GLN A 945 -17.36 -47.19 7.38
C GLN A 945 -18.17 -48.25 8.15
N LEU A 946 -19.18 -47.83 8.93
CA LEU A 946 -20.06 -48.76 9.65
C LEU A 946 -20.81 -49.70 8.71
N ARG A 947 -21.34 -49.18 7.59
CA ARG A 947 -21.98 -49.97 6.55
C ARG A 947 -21.04 -50.99 5.90
N SER A 948 -19.77 -50.63 5.72
CA SER A 948 -18.74 -51.55 5.22
C SER A 948 -18.50 -52.73 6.17
N PHE A 949 -18.48 -52.47 7.48
CA PHE A 949 -18.31 -53.50 8.51
C PHE A 949 -19.53 -54.43 8.56
N ILE A 950 -20.75 -53.89 8.47
CA ILE A 950 -21.99 -54.68 8.40
C ILE A 950 -22.00 -55.57 7.16
N ARG A 951 -21.62 -55.03 5.99
CA ARG A 951 -21.54 -55.80 4.73
C ARG A 951 -20.60 -56.99 4.88
N SER A 952 -19.41 -56.76 5.45
CA SER A 952 -18.38 -57.79 5.63
C SER A 952 -18.78 -58.84 6.68
N SER A 953 -19.55 -58.46 7.70
CA SER A 953 -20.06 -59.39 8.72
C SER A 953 -21.18 -60.31 8.19
N ARG A 954 -21.85 -59.95 7.09
CA ARG A 954 -22.92 -60.73 6.42
C ARG A 954 -22.42 -61.76 5.40
N GLU A 955 -21.13 -61.71 5.06
CA GLU A 955 -20.52 -62.64 4.12
C GLU A 955 -20.47 -64.06 4.72
N ASP A 956 -20.44 -65.09 3.87
CA ASP A 956 -20.30 -66.47 4.34
C ASP A 956 -18.89 -66.76 4.86
N GLU A 957 -18.70 -67.85 5.61
CA GLU A 957 -17.41 -68.14 6.29
C GLU A 957 -16.25 -68.33 5.30
N SER A 958 -16.53 -68.80 4.08
CA SER A 958 -15.54 -68.94 3.01
C SER A 958 -15.10 -67.57 2.48
N ALA A 959 -16.03 -66.65 2.26
CA ALA A 959 -15.77 -65.27 1.86
C ALA A 959 -15.07 -64.48 2.97
N LYS A 960 -15.49 -64.63 4.24
CA LYS A 960 -14.81 -64.02 5.41
C LYS A 960 -13.35 -64.46 5.51
N GLN A 961 -13.06 -65.75 5.32
CA GLN A 961 -11.68 -66.27 5.36
C GLN A 961 -10.82 -65.69 4.23
N MET A 962 -11.32 -65.66 2.99
CA MET A 962 -10.62 -65.02 1.87
C MET A 962 -10.37 -63.52 2.11
N LYS A 963 -11.34 -62.83 2.72
CA LYS A 963 -11.23 -61.39 3.02
C LYS A 963 -10.23 -61.10 4.14
N ARG A 964 -10.13 -61.96 5.17
CA ARG A 964 -9.08 -61.86 6.21
C ARG A 964 -7.68 -61.96 5.63
N GLU A 965 -7.45 -62.90 4.71
CA GLU A 965 -6.16 -63.05 4.00
C GLU A 965 -5.86 -61.83 3.10
N LYS A 966 -6.88 -61.33 2.40
CA LYS A 966 -6.78 -60.11 1.58
C LYS A 966 -6.42 -58.88 2.42
N ILE A 967 -7.10 -58.66 3.55
CA ILE A 967 -6.91 -57.51 4.44
C ILE A 967 -5.50 -57.47 5.03
N ALA A 968 -4.90 -58.62 5.36
CA ALA A 968 -3.52 -58.65 5.83
C ALA A 968 -2.54 -58.12 4.76
N GLY A 969 -2.75 -58.49 3.49
CA GLY A 969 -2.00 -57.97 2.35
C GLY A 969 -2.26 -56.49 2.06
N GLU A 970 -3.53 -56.06 2.13
CA GLU A 970 -3.92 -54.66 1.96
C GLU A 970 -3.30 -53.77 3.05
N LYS A 971 -3.36 -54.19 4.32
CA LYS A 971 -2.76 -53.47 5.46
C LYS A 971 -1.25 -53.28 5.28
N ALA A 972 -0.55 -54.30 4.83
CA ALA A 972 0.88 -54.20 4.53
C ALA A 972 1.14 -53.24 3.35
N GLY A 973 0.34 -53.31 2.28
CA GLY A 973 0.47 -52.42 1.11
C GLY A 973 0.15 -50.96 1.42
N VAL A 974 -0.89 -50.68 2.22
CA VAL A 974 -1.22 -49.32 2.65
C VAL A 974 -0.12 -48.75 3.55
N ARG A 975 0.40 -49.55 4.49
CA ARG A 975 1.54 -49.13 5.32
C ARG A 975 2.76 -48.80 4.45
N ASP A 976 3.05 -49.62 3.45
CA ASP A 976 4.17 -49.41 2.54
C ASP A 976 4.05 -48.10 1.74
N ILE A 977 2.85 -47.76 1.24
CA ILE A 977 2.58 -46.48 0.55
C ILE A 977 2.85 -45.29 1.47
N LEU A 978 2.35 -45.35 2.71
CA LEU A 978 2.47 -44.25 3.67
C LEU A 978 3.90 -44.10 4.21
N GLU A 979 4.63 -45.21 4.46
CA GLU A 979 6.02 -45.20 4.94
C GLU A 979 7.03 -44.80 3.85
N LYS A 980 6.75 -45.13 2.58
CA LYS A 980 7.64 -44.79 1.44
C LYS A 980 7.28 -43.49 0.73
N GLY A 981 6.17 -42.86 1.09
CA GLY A 981 5.80 -41.54 0.60
C GLY A 981 6.89 -40.51 0.88
N SER A 982 7.13 -39.59 -0.06
CA SER A 982 8.18 -38.58 0.06
C SER A 982 7.64 -37.18 -0.22
N SER A 983 7.97 -36.25 0.67
CA SER A 983 7.72 -34.81 0.49
C SER A 983 8.67 -34.14 -0.51
N LEU A 984 9.66 -34.85 -1.06
CA LEU A 984 10.73 -34.27 -1.88
C LEU A 984 10.21 -33.54 -3.13
N MET A 985 9.22 -34.10 -3.82
CA MET A 985 8.60 -33.44 -4.98
C MET A 985 7.76 -32.23 -4.58
N LEU A 986 7.10 -32.28 -3.42
CA LEU A 986 6.33 -31.15 -2.88
C LEU A 986 7.27 -30.00 -2.50
N LYS A 987 8.40 -30.32 -1.86
CA LYS A 987 9.46 -29.36 -1.55
C LYS A 987 9.99 -28.67 -2.80
N LYS A 988 10.28 -29.41 -3.88
CA LYS A 988 10.75 -28.80 -5.14
C LYS A 988 9.71 -27.86 -5.77
N ARG A 989 8.43 -28.23 -5.71
CA ARG A 989 7.33 -27.36 -6.20
C ARG A 989 7.20 -26.10 -5.35
N LEU A 990 7.31 -26.22 -4.02
CA LEU A 990 7.31 -25.07 -3.10
C LEU A 990 8.50 -24.14 -3.35
N GLU A 991 9.70 -24.70 -3.53
CA GLU A 991 10.91 -23.92 -3.82
C GLU A 991 10.80 -23.19 -5.17
N GLN A 992 10.25 -23.85 -6.20
CA GLN A 992 9.99 -23.24 -7.50
C GLN A 992 8.97 -22.09 -7.37
N GLU A 993 7.85 -22.30 -6.69
CA GLU A 993 6.85 -21.24 -6.45
C GLU A 993 7.46 -20.06 -5.69
N ALA A 994 8.30 -20.33 -4.68
CA ALA A 994 8.99 -19.29 -3.93
C ALA A 994 9.95 -18.48 -4.81
N ASP A 995 10.71 -19.14 -5.69
CA ASP A 995 11.61 -18.47 -6.62
C ASP A 995 10.82 -17.59 -7.61
N GLU A 996 9.68 -18.07 -8.11
CA GLU A 996 8.79 -17.32 -9.00
C GLU A 996 8.16 -16.09 -8.31
N LEU A 997 7.60 -16.26 -7.11
CA LEU A 997 6.96 -15.16 -6.36
C LEU A 997 7.96 -14.06 -5.97
N ILE A 998 9.17 -14.46 -5.56
CA ILE A 998 10.23 -13.53 -5.11
C ILE A 998 10.85 -12.79 -6.28
N PHE A 999 11.01 -13.44 -7.44
CA PHE A 999 11.60 -12.83 -8.64
C PHE A 999 10.93 -11.49 -9.01
N TYR A 1000 9.61 -11.39 -8.82
CA TYR A 1000 8.84 -10.18 -9.15
C TYR A 1000 8.80 -9.11 -8.05
N ILE A 1001 9.24 -9.39 -6.82
CA ILE A 1001 9.20 -8.44 -5.70
C ILE A 1001 10.02 -7.20 -6.05
N LYS A 1002 11.25 -7.40 -6.53
CA LYS A 1002 12.15 -6.29 -6.92
C LYS A 1002 11.45 -5.35 -7.90
N GLN A 1003 10.85 -5.89 -8.96
CA GLN A 1003 10.19 -5.08 -9.98
C GLN A 1003 9.03 -4.27 -9.43
N ARG A 1004 8.17 -4.86 -8.58
CA ARG A 1004 7.02 -4.16 -7.98
C ARG A 1004 7.43 -3.03 -7.03
N VAL A 1005 8.41 -3.28 -6.17
CA VAL A 1005 8.90 -2.27 -5.21
C VAL A 1005 9.59 -1.12 -5.96
N PHE A 1006 10.42 -1.44 -6.96
CA PHE A 1006 11.09 -0.41 -7.77
C PHE A 1006 10.13 0.36 -8.71
N PHE A 1007 8.97 -0.18 -9.05
CA PHE A 1007 7.95 0.56 -9.80
C PHE A 1007 7.43 1.78 -9.00
N ARG A 1008 7.34 1.67 -7.67
CA ARG A 1008 6.94 2.75 -6.75
C ARG A 1008 8.12 3.63 -6.30
N PHE A 1009 9.34 3.38 -6.79
CA PHE A 1009 10.55 4.07 -6.33
C PHE A 1009 10.43 5.60 -6.43
N GLY A 1010 9.83 6.09 -7.52
CA GLY A 1010 9.64 7.53 -7.75
C GLY A 1010 8.77 8.21 -6.70
N ASP A 1011 7.77 7.51 -6.16
CA ASP A 1011 6.86 8.05 -5.16
C ASP A 1011 7.60 8.25 -3.83
N PHE A 1012 8.38 7.26 -3.39
CA PHE A 1012 9.18 7.36 -2.17
C PHE A 1012 10.24 8.48 -2.23
N ILE A 1013 10.84 8.72 -3.40
CA ILE A 1013 11.78 9.83 -3.61
C ILE A 1013 11.06 11.18 -3.48
N LYS A 1014 9.89 11.32 -4.09
CA LYS A 1014 9.10 12.57 -4.02
C LYS A 1014 8.66 12.88 -2.59
N GLU A 1015 8.32 11.84 -1.83
CA GLU A 1015 7.85 11.96 -0.45
C GLU A 1015 8.99 12.31 0.52
N ALA A 1016 10.10 11.56 0.49
CA ALA A 1016 11.21 11.76 1.42
C ALA A 1016 12.01 13.03 1.12
N PHE A 1017 12.19 13.34 -0.16
CA PHE A 1017 12.86 14.56 -0.60
C PHE A 1017 11.84 15.53 -1.18
N ASN A 1018 11.27 16.36 -0.30
CA ASN A 1018 10.27 17.36 -0.64
C ASN A 1018 10.69 18.78 -0.17
N PRO A 1019 10.11 19.84 -0.75
CA PRO A 1019 10.52 21.22 -0.47
C PRO A 1019 10.30 21.66 0.97
N SER A 1020 9.44 20.98 1.75
CA SER A 1020 9.19 21.33 3.16
C SER A 1020 10.29 20.83 4.10
N VAL A 1021 10.97 19.73 3.76
CA VAL A 1021 12.05 19.12 4.54
C VAL A 1021 13.40 19.78 4.25
N LEU A 1022 13.66 20.13 2.99
CA LEU A 1022 14.94 20.69 2.53
C LEU A 1022 14.86 22.21 2.33
N LYS A 1023 14.38 22.94 3.35
CA LYS A 1023 14.32 24.43 3.34
C LYS A 1023 15.62 25.05 3.85
N ASP A 1024 15.99 26.19 3.28
CA ASP A 1024 17.13 26.99 3.72
C ASP A 1024 16.70 27.96 4.84
N ASP A 1025 16.38 27.42 6.03
CA ASP A 1025 15.84 28.15 7.18
C ASP A 1025 16.81 28.28 8.36
N GLY A 1026 18.12 28.09 8.11
CA GLY A 1026 19.18 28.14 9.13
C GLY A 1026 19.50 26.79 9.77
N ARG A 1027 18.76 25.72 9.45
CA ARG A 1027 19.09 24.34 9.83
C ARG A 1027 20.34 23.81 9.13
N ASN A 1028 20.99 22.83 9.74
CA ASN A 1028 22.13 22.14 9.12
C ASN A 1028 21.65 21.29 7.93
N MET A 1029 21.76 21.86 6.72
CA MET A 1029 21.29 21.25 5.47
C MET A 1029 21.87 19.86 5.21
N LYS A 1030 23.12 19.61 5.64
CA LYS A 1030 23.74 18.30 5.51
C LYS A 1030 23.06 17.27 6.41
N LYS A 1031 22.62 17.67 7.61
CA LYS A 1031 21.85 16.83 8.52
C LYS A 1031 20.45 16.58 7.95
N ALA A 1032 19.75 17.62 7.49
CA ALA A 1032 18.42 17.48 6.87
C ALA A 1032 18.42 16.53 5.66
N LEU A 1033 19.47 16.57 4.83
CA LEU A 1033 19.62 15.64 3.71
C LEU A 1033 19.92 14.20 4.15
N GLN A 1034 20.68 14.02 5.23
CA GLN A 1034 20.92 12.72 5.83
C GLN A 1034 19.65 12.14 6.45
N ASP A 1035 18.85 12.97 7.10
CA ASP A 1035 17.55 12.60 7.69
C ASP A 1035 16.58 12.20 6.55
N ALA A 1036 16.48 12.99 5.47
CA ALA A 1036 15.67 12.65 4.30
C ALA A 1036 16.10 11.33 3.62
N LEU A 1037 17.41 11.06 3.54
CA LEU A 1037 17.92 9.78 3.05
C LEU A 1037 17.56 8.63 4.00
N ALA A 1038 17.68 8.83 5.32
CA ALA A 1038 17.31 7.81 6.30
C ALA A 1038 15.81 7.49 6.22
N ASP A 1039 14.96 8.51 6.09
CA ASP A 1039 13.51 8.38 5.91
C ASP A 1039 13.17 7.65 4.60
N PHE A 1040 13.85 7.98 3.51
CA PHE A 1040 13.73 7.28 2.23
C PHE A 1040 14.11 5.80 2.37
N LEU A 1041 15.30 5.49 2.89
CA LEU A 1041 15.78 4.11 3.03
C LEU A 1041 14.89 3.30 3.96
N SER A 1042 14.42 3.91 5.04
CA SER A 1042 13.48 3.29 5.97
C SER A 1042 12.17 2.95 5.28
N SER A 1043 11.57 3.90 4.55
CA SER A 1043 10.27 3.71 3.90
C SER A 1043 10.34 2.74 2.71
N PHE A 1044 11.38 2.88 1.88
CA PHE A 1044 11.60 2.02 0.72
C PHE A 1044 12.00 0.60 1.14
N GLY A 1045 12.87 0.46 2.14
CA GLY A 1045 13.22 -0.82 2.71
C GLY A 1045 12.07 -1.51 3.44
N PHE A 1046 11.15 -0.72 4.00
CA PHE A 1046 9.94 -1.23 4.62
C PHE A 1046 8.99 -1.83 3.58
N ASP A 1047 8.88 -1.23 2.39
CA ASP A 1047 8.05 -1.79 1.31
C ASP A 1047 8.54 -3.18 0.84
N PHE A 1048 9.86 -3.40 0.82
CA PHE A 1048 10.43 -4.75 0.62
C PHE A 1048 9.97 -5.74 1.69
N ALA A 1049 10.03 -5.34 2.97
CA ALA A 1049 9.55 -6.19 4.05
C ALA A 1049 8.05 -6.50 3.93
N GLN A 1050 7.24 -5.54 3.45
CA GLN A 1050 5.81 -5.76 3.21
C GLN A 1050 5.54 -6.75 2.07
N GLU A 1051 6.24 -6.62 0.94
CA GLU A 1051 6.12 -7.58 -0.17
C GLU A 1051 6.59 -8.99 0.24
N MET A 1052 7.61 -9.08 1.10
CA MET A 1052 8.04 -10.36 1.67
C MET A 1052 6.97 -10.97 2.59
N ARG A 1053 6.29 -10.18 3.44
CA ARG A 1053 5.15 -10.65 4.26
C ARG A 1053 4.02 -11.18 3.39
N ALA A 1054 3.61 -10.44 2.37
CA ALA A 1054 2.58 -10.88 1.43
C ALA A 1054 2.98 -12.18 0.71
N THR A 1055 4.24 -12.28 0.29
CA THR A 1055 4.79 -13.49 -0.35
C THR A 1055 4.84 -14.68 0.60
N SER A 1056 5.17 -14.45 1.87
CA SER A 1056 5.13 -15.47 2.93
C SER A 1056 3.73 -16.06 3.05
N LEU A 1057 2.68 -15.22 3.10
CA LEU A 1057 1.30 -15.68 3.17
C LEU A 1057 0.88 -16.49 1.93
N ARG A 1058 1.25 -16.03 0.73
CA ARG A 1058 0.99 -16.77 -0.52
C ARG A 1058 1.63 -18.15 -0.51
N LEU A 1059 2.87 -18.26 -0.03
CA LEU A 1059 3.57 -19.54 0.10
C LEU A 1059 2.95 -20.44 1.17
N GLU A 1060 2.43 -19.88 2.25
CA GLU A 1060 1.71 -20.64 3.27
C GLU A 1060 0.44 -21.28 2.70
N VAL A 1061 -0.37 -20.48 1.99
CA VAL A 1061 -1.57 -20.96 1.29
C VAL A 1061 -1.20 -22.03 0.27
N PHE A 1062 -0.13 -21.82 -0.50
CA PHE A 1062 0.36 -22.80 -1.46
C PHE A 1062 0.87 -24.08 -0.80
N ALA A 1063 1.58 -24.00 0.32
CA ALA A 1063 2.00 -25.17 1.10
C ALA A 1063 0.78 -25.97 1.60
N GLY A 1064 -0.29 -25.29 2.04
CA GLY A 1064 -1.53 -25.95 2.41
C GLY A 1064 -2.21 -26.64 1.22
N LYS A 1065 -2.21 -26.01 0.04
CA LYS A 1065 -2.67 -26.63 -1.21
C LYS A 1065 -1.85 -27.87 -1.57
N LEU A 1066 -0.52 -27.82 -1.46
CA LEU A 1066 0.35 -28.98 -1.68
C LEU A 1066 0.05 -30.13 -0.70
N ALA A 1067 -0.27 -29.83 0.55
CA ALA A 1067 -0.67 -30.85 1.52
C ALA A 1067 -2.00 -31.53 1.14
N LYS A 1068 -3.01 -30.76 0.71
CA LYS A 1068 -4.29 -31.29 0.19
C LYS A 1068 -4.09 -32.16 -1.06
N GLU A 1069 -3.27 -31.70 -2.01
CA GLU A 1069 -2.91 -32.47 -3.22
C GLU A 1069 -2.17 -33.76 -2.87
N ALA A 1070 -1.26 -33.72 -1.90
CA ALA A 1070 -0.54 -34.89 -1.42
C ALA A 1070 -1.49 -35.92 -0.77
N GLN A 1071 -2.43 -35.47 0.05
CA GLN A 1071 -3.46 -36.33 0.61
C GLN A 1071 -4.29 -36.99 -0.50
N ALA A 1072 -4.79 -36.23 -1.48
CA ALA A 1072 -5.57 -36.76 -2.60
C ALA A 1072 -4.79 -37.82 -3.40
N SER A 1073 -3.49 -37.59 -3.62
CA SER A 1073 -2.60 -38.55 -4.30
C SER A 1073 -2.41 -39.85 -3.50
N LEU A 1074 -2.22 -39.73 -2.17
CA LEU A 1074 -2.12 -40.89 -1.27
C LEU A 1074 -3.43 -41.67 -1.22
N VAL A 1075 -4.57 -41.00 -1.08
CA VAL A 1075 -5.91 -41.61 -1.10
C VAL A 1075 -6.15 -42.34 -2.41
N SER A 1076 -5.81 -41.74 -3.56
CA SER A 1076 -5.91 -42.38 -4.88
C SER A 1076 -5.01 -43.62 -5.03
N SER A 1077 -3.83 -43.59 -4.40
CA SER A 1077 -2.90 -44.73 -4.41
C SER A 1077 -3.40 -45.87 -3.50
N ILE A 1078 -3.93 -45.53 -2.34
CA ILE A 1078 -4.50 -46.47 -1.36
C ILE A 1078 -5.78 -47.11 -1.91
N SER A 1079 -6.63 -46.37 -2.62
CA SER A 1079 -7.90 -46.89 -3.17
C SER A 1079 -7.71 -48.00 -4.20
N LYS A 1080 -6.53 -48.08 -4.84
CA LYS A 1080 -6.14 -49.19 -5.74
C LYS A 1080 -5.87 -50.49 -4.99
N ILE A 1081 -5.52 -50.41 -3.71
CA ILE A 1081 -5.26 -51.56 -2.83
C ILE A 1081 -6.51 -51.89 -2.01
N SER A 1082 -7.11 -50.88 -1.39
CA SER A 1082 -8.31 -50.98 -0.55
C SER A 1082 -9.30 -49.89 -0.94
N GLY A 1083 -10.39 -50.27 -1.61
CA GLY A 1083 -11.44 -49.32 -2.03
C GLY A 1083 -12.44 -48.94 -0.93
N ASP A 1084 -12.41 -49.63 0.21
CA ASP A 1084 -13.39 -49.48 1.29
C ASP A 1084 -12.89 -48.58 2.45
N ILE A 1085 -11.61 -48.17 2.43
CA ILE A 1085 -11.03 -47.26 3.42
C ILE A 1085 -11.21 -45.80 2.98
N THR A 1086 -11.60 -44.95 3.93
CA THR A 1086 -11.77 -43.51 3.72
C THR A 1086 -11.03 -42.74 4.81
N PHE A 1087 -10.53 -41.54 4.47
CA PHE A 1087 -9.73 -40.72 5.37
C PHE A 1087 -10.41 -39.38 5.64
N THR A 1088 -10.27 -38.85 6.85
CA THR A 1088 -10.67 -37.47 7.18
C THR A 1088 -9.82 -36.48 6.39
N GLU A 1089 -10.43 -35.40 5.91
CA GLU A 1089 -9.70 -34.30 5.26
C GLU A 1089 -8.66 -33.70 6.23
N PHE A 1090 -7.45 -33.49 5.75
CA PHE A 1090 -6.36 -32.99 6.57
C PHE A 1090 -6.46 -31.47 6.75
N GLU A 1091 -6.58 -31.02 8.00
CA GLU A 1091 -6.54 -29.61 8.36
C GLU A 1091 -5.09 -29.21 8.66
N VAL A 1092 -4.53 -28.33 7.82
CA VAL A 1092 -3.16 -27.81 7.98
C VAL A 1092 -3.11 -26.94 9.24
N SER A 1093 -2.09 -27.15 10.07
CA SER A 1093 -1.94 -26.36 11.30
C SER A 1093 -1.68 -24.88 10.99
N SER A 1094 -2.18 -23.96 11.83
CA SER A 1094 -1.76 -22.56 11.77
C SER A 1094 -0.33 -22.43 12.28
N HIS A 1095 0.53 -21.78 11.51
CA HIS A 1095 1.94 -21.55 11.84
C HIS A 1095 2.20 -20.06 12.08
N PRO A 1096 3.10 -19.70 13.01
CA PRO A 1096 3.56 -18.32 13.16
C PRO A 1096 4.09 -17.78 11.83
N GLY A 1097 3.80 -16.52 11.53
CA GLY A 1097 4.36 -15.85 10.37
C GLY A 1097 5.87 -15.67 10.51
N LEU A 1098 6.58 -15.57 9.38
CA LEU A 1098 7.98 -15.15 9.39
C LEU A 1098 8.04 -13.63 9.48
N ASP A 1099 8.84 -13.08 10.40
CA ASP A 1099 9.05 -11.64 10.46
C ASP A 1099 10.20 -11.19 9.56
N PHE A 1100 9.99 -10.03 8.93
CA PHE A 1100 10.90 -9.42 7.97
C PHE A 1100 11.31 -8.04 8.46
N THR A 1101 12.61 -7.87 8.66
CA THR A 1101 13.22 -6.59 8.98
C THR A 1101 13.22 -5.68 7.76
N SER A 1102 13.06 -4.37 7.95
CA SER A 1102 13.17 -3.40 6.86
C SER A 1102 14.52 -3.55 6.14
N ALA A 1103 14.49 -3.64 4.82
CA ALA A 1103 15.70 -3.70 4.01
C ALA A 1103 16.53 -2.43 4.18
N PHE A 1104 17.83 -2.51 3.87
CA PHE A 1104 18.76 -1.39 3.86
C PHE A 1104 19.10 -0.74 5.21
N SER A 1105 18.59 -1.26 6.32
CA SER A 1105 18.81 -0.74 7.68
C SER A 1105 20.30 -0.76 8.12
N ASP A 1106 21.08 -1.70 7.59
CA ASP A 1106 22.51 -1.88 7.91
C ASP A 1106 23.47 -1.30 6.86
N LEU A 1107 22.97 -0.54 5.87
CA LEU A 1107 23.84 0.00 4.83
C LEU A 1107 24.75 1.12 5.34
N GLU A 1108 26.03 1.04 4.98
CA GLU A 1108 26.99 2.05 5.36
C GLU A 1108 26.66 3.42 4.72
N PRO A 1109 26.65 4.52 5.50
CA PRO A 1109 26.38 5.87 4.96
C PRO A 1109 27.35 6.31 3.85
N GLY A 1110 28.52 5.67 3.75
CA GLY A 1110 29.51 5.91 2.70
C GLY A 1110 29.01 5.58 1.29
N LEU A 1111 28.10 4.61 1.15
CA LEU A 1111 27.52 4.17 -0.13
C LEU A 1111 26.76 5.30 -0.84
N PHE A 1112 26.11 6.16 -0.07
CA PHE A 1112 25.22 7.20 -0.59
C PHE A 1112 25.90 8.55 -0.83
N LYS A 1113 27.20 8.67 -0.55
CA LYS A 1113 27.94 9.94 -0.72
C LYS A 1113 27.78 10.52 -2.13
N LYS A 1114 27.76 9.67 -3.15
CA LYS A 1114 27.57 10.08 -4.54
C LYS A 1114 26.13 10.53 -4.81
N ALA A 1115 25.14 9.79 -4.32
CA ALA A 1115 23.74 10.17 -4.43
C ALA A 1115 23.46 11.51 -3.74
N LEU A 1116 23.98 11.70 -2.51
CA LEU A 1116 23.84 12.95 -1.76
C LEU A 1116 24.63 14.11 -2.39
N SER A 1117 25.66 13.84 -3.19
CA SER A 1117 26.42 14.90 -3.88
C SER A 1117 25.64 15.60 -5.00
N TYR A 1118 24.52 15.01 -5.45
CA TYR A 1118 23.59 15.66 -6.37
C TYR A 1118 22.73 16.72 -5.69
N PHE A 1119 22.67 16.71 -4.35
CA PHE A 1119 22.13 17.83 -3.59
C PHE A 1119 23.20 18.90 -3.41
N LYS A 1120 23.01 20.06 -4.05
CA LYS A 1120 23.90 21.22 -3.94
C LYS A 1120 23.22 22.38 -3.20
N SER A 1121 21.97 22.66 -3.57
CA SER A 1121 21.06 23.58 -2.90
C SER A 1121 19.60 23.14 -3.13
N PRO A 1122 18.64 23.55 -2.28
CA PRO A 1122 17.22 23.25 -2.47
C PRO A 1122 16.71 23.62 -3.87
N LYS A 1123 17.07 24.81 -4.37
CA LYS A 1123 16.73 25.29 -5.72
C LYS A 1123 17.19 24.29 -6.79
N THR A 1124 18.48 23.95 -6.81
CA THR A 1124 19.02 22.97 -7.78
C THR A 1124 18.45 21.56 -7.61
N PHE A 1125 17.99 21.21 -6.41
CA PHE A 1125 17.53 19.86 -6.15
C PHE A 1125 16.09 19.63 -6.64
N PHE A 1126 15.18 20.59 -6.45
CA PHE A 1126 13.77 20.48 -6.85
C PHE A 1126 13.48 20.97 -8.26
N GLU A 1127 14.20 22.01 -8.72
CA GLU A 1127 13.94 22.69 -10.00
C GLU A 1127 14.89 22.18 -11.10
N GLN A 1128 16.09 21.67 -10.76
CA GLN A 1128 17.14 21.27 -11.73
C GLN A 1128 17.48 19.77 -11.65
N ASN A 1129 16.46 18.91 -11.82
CA ASN A 1129 16.49 17.43 -11.78
C ASN A 1129 17.43 16.78 -10.73
N GLY A 1130 17.88 17.50 -9.70
CA GLY A 1130 18.80 16.97 -8.69
C GLY A 1130 18.13 15.84 -7.92
N ARG A 1131 16.82 15.94 -7.69
CA ARG A 1131 15.97 14.87 -7.16
C ARG A 1131 15.92 13.65 -8.08
N LYS A 1132 15.82 13.85 -9.39
CA LYS A 1132 15.81 12.74 -10.37
C LYS A 1132 17.17 12.05 -10.43
N GLN A 1133 18.28 12.80 -10.46
CA GLN A 1133 19.65 12.25 -10.45
C GLN A 1133 19.98 11.52 -9.16
N LEU A 1134 19.58 12.10 -8.02
CA LEU A 1134 19.66 11.43 -6.74
C LEU A 1134 18.84 10.14 -6.79
N GLY A 1135 17.61 10.18 -7.32
CA GLY A 1135 16.77 9.00 -7.50
C GLY A 1135 17.42 7.91 -8.36
N GLU A 1136 17.97 8.25 -9.52
CA GLU A 1136 18.66 7.30 -10.42
C GLU A 1136 19.91 6.70 -9.77
N GLU A 1137 20.71 7.50 -9.06
CA GLU A 1137 21.88 6.99 -8.35
C GLU A 1137 21.49 6.12 -7.16
N LEU A 1138 20.47 6.51 -6.38
CA LEU A 1138 19.93 5.67 -5.30
C LEU A 1138 19.39 4.36 -5.84
N HIS A 1139 18.66 4.40 -6.97
CA HIS A 1139 18.15 3.18 -7.62
C HIS A 1139 19.31 2.25 -8.00
N LYS A 1140 20.38 2.80 -8.58
CA LYS A 1140 21.56 2.01 -8.96
C LYS A 1140 22.32 1.46 -7.75
N VAL A 1141 22.50 2.26 -6.70
CA VAL A 1141 23.21 1.87 -5.48
C VAL A 1141 22.44 0.80 -4.71
N LEU A 1142 21.10 0.86 -4.73
CA LEU A 1142 20.23 -0.06 -4.01
C LEU A 1142 19.92 -1.35 -4.78
N ASP A 1143 20.23 -1.42 -6.07
CA ASP A 1143 19.97 -2.59 -6.92
C ASP A 1143 20.62 -3.88 -6.37
N GLY A 1144 21.92 -3.84 -6.08
CA GLY A 1144 22.67 -4.96 -5.50
C GLY A 1144 22.29 -5.30 -4.06
N PRO A 1145 22.19 -4.30 -3.14
CA PRO A 1145 21.63 -4.52 -1.81
C PRO A 1145 20.23 -5.15 -1.82
N ALA A 1146 19.36 -4.79 -2.78
CA ALA A 1146 18.04 -5.37 -2.92
C ALA A 1146 18.12 -6.85 -3.32
N ASP A 1147 18.99 -7.21 -4.27
CA ASP A 1147 19.22 -8.60 -4.66
C ASP A 1147 19.75 -9.43 -3.48
N ASN A 1148 20.68 -8.89 -2.71
CA ASN A 1148 21.22 -9.56 -1.52
C ASN A 1148 20.15 -9.77 -0.44
N TYR A 1149 19.34 -8.74 -0.18
CA TYR A 1149 18.22 -8.84 0.77
C TYR A 1149 17.23 -9.91 0.32
N LEU A 1150 16.77 -9.86 -0.93
CA LEU A 1150 15.84 -10.85 -1.48
C LEU A 1150 16.43 -12.26 -1.50
N ALA A 1151 17.71 -12.44 -1.81
CA ALA A 1151 18.37 -13.75 -1.78
C ALA A 1151 18.46 -14.33 -0.36
N SER A 1152 18.84 -13.51 0.61
CA SER A 1152 18.89 -13.89 2.04
C SER A 1152 17.51 -14.29 2.54
N GLU A 1153 16.53 -13.41 2.33
CA GLU A 1153 15.16 -13.66 2.78
C GLU A 1153 14.49 -14.80 2.00
N SER A 1154 14.81 -15.00 0.72
CA SER A 1154 14.39 -16.15 -0.08
C SER A 1154 14.87 -17.47 0.53
N SER A 1155 16.14 -17.55 0.92
CA SER A 1155 16.67 -18.75 1.57
C SER A 1155 15.95 -19.01 2.90
N ARG A 1156 15.80 -17.98 3.74
CA ARG A 1156 15.07 -18.09 5.02
C ARG A 1156 13.64 -18.56 4.82
N LEU A 1157 12.94 -18.00 3.83
CA LEU A 1157 11.56 -18.31 3.51
C LEU A 1157 11.39 -19.75 3.00
N LYS A 1158 12.22 -20.16 2.05
CA LYS A 1158 12.22 -21.53 1.51
C LYS A 1158 12.54 -22.55 2.59
N ASP A 1159 13.56 -22.30 3.42
CA ASP A 1159 13.93 -23.19 4.52
C ASP A 1159 12.83 -23.28 5.59
N TYR A 1160 12.11 -22.19 5.85
CA TYR A 1160 11.00 -22.16 6.80
C TYR A 1160 9.81 -22.97 6.30
N TYR A 1161 9.28 -22.65 5.11
CA TYR A 1161 8.10 -23.34 4.58
C TYR A 1161 8.40 -24.76 4.11
N ALA A 1162 9.63 -25.08 3.68
CA ALA A 1162 10.01 -26.47 3.41
C ALA A 1162 9.99 -27.33 4.69
N ARG A 1163 10.43 -26.77 5.83
CA ARG A 1163 10.34 -27.45 7.14
C ARG A 1163 8.89 -27.63 7.56
N ILE A 1164 8.07 -26.58 7.47
CA ILE A 1164 6.63 -26.66 7.76
C ILE A 1164 5.97 -27.73 6.89
N LEU A 1165 6.18 -27.69 5.57
CA LEU A 1165 5.59 -28.66 4.64
C LEU A 1165 6.03 -30.09 4.95
N GLU A 1166 7.28 -30.30 5.37
CA GLU A 1166 7.76 -31.60 5.79
C GLU A 1166 7.12 -32.07 7.10
N GLU A 1167 6.97 -31.18 8.08
CA GLU A 1167 6.27 -31.46 9.34
C GLU A 1167 4.80 -31.78 9.11
N GLU A 1168 4.09 -30.99 8.29
CA GLU A 1168 2.70 -31.22 7.92
C GLU A 1168 2.53 -32.52 7.12
N TYR A 1169 3.45 -32.85 6.20
CA TYR A 1169 3.43 -34.13 5.48
C TYR A 1169 3.63 -35.33 6.43
N ARG A 1170 4.52 -35.21 7.42
CA ARG A 1170 4.70 -36.24 8.46
C ARG A 1170 3.45 -36.38 9.33
N LYS A 1171 2.82 -35.28 9.73
CA LYS A 1171 1.54 -35.30 10.45
C LYS A 1171 0.46 -35.99 9.63
N LEU A 1172 0.28 -35.58 8.37
CA LEU A 1172 -0.68 -36.16 7.43
C LEU A 1172 -0.50 -37.68 7.30
N THR A 1173 0.73 -38.14 7.03
CA THR A 1173 1.01 -39.58 6.84
C THR A 1173 0.84 -40.37 8.14
N ALA A 1174 1.22 -39.80 9.29
CA ALA A 1174 0.99 -40.40 10.60
C ALA A 1174 -0.51 -40.53 10.90
N GLU A 1175 -1.30 -39.48 10.69
CA GLU A 1175 -2.75 -39.49 10.89
C GLU A 1175 -3.45 -40.47 9.95
N MET A 1176 -3.04 -40.54 8.68
CA MET A 1176 -3.55 -41.54 7.74
C MET A 1176 -3.17 -42.97 8.16
N ALA A 1177 -1.93 -43.21 8.60
CA ALA A 1177 -1.51 -44.53 9.07
C ALA A 1177 -2.31 -44.98 10.29
N ASP A 1178 -2.58 -44.02 11.19
CA ASP A 1178 -3.37 -44.18 12.38
C ASP A 1178 -4.84 -44.51 12.09
N GLN A 1179 -5.45 -43.82 11.12
CA GLN A 1179 -6.80 -44.10 10.65
C GLN A 1179 -6.88 -45.46 9.93
N ALA A 1180 -5.87 -45.81 9.14
CA ALA A 1180 -5.80 -47.10 8.46
C ALA A 1180 -5.64 -48.25 9.45
N ALA A 1181 -4.80 -48.09 10.48
CA ALA A 1181 -4.64 -49.10 11.54
C ALA A 1181 -5.96 -49.36 12.26
N GLU A 1182 -6.67 -48.29 12.62
CA GLU A 1182 -7.99 -48.36 13.28
C GLU A 1182 -9.05 -49.02 12.38
N TYR A 1183 -9.11 -48.64 11.10
CA TYR A 1183 -10.01 -49.29 10.13
C TYR A 1183 -9.76 -50.81 10.05
N TYR A 1184 -8.48 -51.21 9.92
CA TYR A 1184 -8.12 -52.62 9.79
C TYR A 1184 -8.35 -53.44 11.08
N GLU A 1185 -8.26 -52.80 12.25
CA GLU A 1185 -8.65 -53.41 13.52
C GLU A 1185 -10.17 -53.66 13.55
N GLY A 1186 -10.96 -52.65 13.20
CA GLY A 1186 -12.43 -52.74 13.19
C GLY A 1186 -12.98 -53.77 12.21
N ILE A 1187 -12.47 -53.79 10.97
CA ILE A 1187 -12.91 -54.77 9.97
C ILE A 1187 -12.49 -56.20 10.36
N SER A 1188 -11.35 -56.38 11.04
CA SER A 1188 -10.90 -57.68 11.53
C SER A 1188 -11.78 -58.20 12.67
N ALA A 1189 -12.19 -57.32 13.59
CA ALA A 1189 -13.14 -57.64 14.66
C ALA A 1189 -14.52 -58.00 14.08
N ALA A 1190 -14.98 -57.26 13.07
CA ALA A 1190 -16.23 -57.55 12.35
C ALA A 1190 -16.18 -58.89 11.61
N LEU A 1191 -15.06 -59.23 10.95
CA LEU A 1191 -14.89 -60.51 10.28
C LEU A 1191 -14.75 -61.68 11.26
N SER A 1192 -14.27 -61.44 12.49
CA SER A 1192 -14.08 -62.46 13.53
C SER A 1192 -15.30 -62.66 14.44
N ASP A 1193 -16.42 -61.99 14.12
CA ASP A 1193 -17.66 -61.98 14.89
C ASP A 1193 -17.48 -61.57 16.37
N GLU A 1194 -16.42 -60.80 16.68
CA GLU A 1194 -16.21 -60.20 18.00
C GLU A 1194 -17.29 -59.17 18.33
N ILE A 1195 -17.91 -58.60 17.29
CA ILE A 1195 -19.07 -57.72 17.38
C ILE A 1195 -20.27 -58.43 16.74
N PRO A 1196 -21.35 -58.73 17.50
CA PRO A 1196 -22.56 -59.32 16.94
C PRO A 1196 -23.16 -58.46 15.81
N LEU A 1197 -23.47 -59.06 14.66
CA LEU A 1197 -24.07 -58.40 13.50
C LEU A 1197 -25.35 -57.62 13.86
N ASP A 1198 -26.20 -58.17 14.73
CA ASP A 1198 -27.43 -57.52 15.18
C ASP A 1198 -27.15 -56.18 15.89
N LYS A 1199 -26.07 -56.11 16.67
CA LYS A 1199 -25.64 -54.87 17.34
C LYS A 1199 -25.15 -53.82 16.34
N LEU A 1200 -24.42 -54.20 15.29
CA LEU A 1200 -23.98 -53.26 14.26
C LEU A 1200 -25.17 -52.73 13.43
N ILE A 1201 -26.14 -53.58 13.11
CA ILE A 1201 -27.37 -53.17 12.40
C ILE A 1201 -28.25 -52.26 13.27
N GLU A 1202 -28.39 -52.58 14.56
CA GLU A 1202 -29.12 -51.74 15.52
C GLU A 1202 -28.44 -50.38 15.69
N LEU A 1203 -27.10 -50.36 15.77
CA LEU A 1203 -26.29 -49.16 15.82
C LEU A 1203 -26.49 -48.29 14.57
N GLU A 1204 -26.34 -48.83 13.36
CA GLU A 1204 -26.58 -48.10 12.11
C GLU A 1204 -28.01 -47.55 12.05
N ARG A 1205 -29.02 -48.36 12.41
CA ARG A 1205 -30.40 -47.90 12.47
C ARG A 1205 -30.57 -46.76 13.46
N SER A 1206 -29.97 -46.82 14.65
CA SER A 1206 -30.08 -45.75 15.65
C SER A 1206 -29.46 -44.43 15.17
N LEU A 1207 -28.31 -44.50 14.47
CA LEU A 1207 -27.61 -43.34 13.93
C LEU A 1207 -28.37 -42.71 12.74
N VAL A 1208 -28.91 -43.54 11.85
CA VAL A 1208 -29.73 -43.08 10.71
C VAL A 1208 -31.12 -42.63 11.15
N GLN A 1209 -31.74 -43.26 12.16
CA GLN A 1209 -33.07 -42.86 12.66
C GLN A 1209 -33.04 -41.57 13.48
N PHE A 1210 -31.93 -41.26 14.15
CA PHE A 1210 -31.74 -39.95 14.77
C PHE A 1210 -31.98 -38.81 13.76
N THR A 1211 -31.69 -39.04 12.47
CA THR A 1211 -31.93 -38.07 11.38
C THR A 1211 -33.39 -37.96 10.92
N SER A 1212 -34.26 -38.93 11.25
CA SER A 1212 -35.68 -38.91 10.86
C SER A 1212 -36.60 -38.38 11.97
N GLY A 1213 -36.08 -38.19 13.19
CA GLY A 1213 -36.83 -37.64 14.33
C GLY A 1213 -37.04 -36.12 14.32
N SER A 1214 -36.28 -35.36 13.53
CA SER A 1214 -36.45 -33.90 13.38
C SER A 1214 -37.41 -33.50 12.25
N LYS A 1215 -37.95 -34.46 11.49
CA LYS A 1215 -38.95 -34.23 10.42
C LYS A 1215 -40.40 -34.36 10.88
N GLY A 1216 -40.70 -33.93 12.10
CA GLY A 1216 -42.07 -33.94 12.63
C GLY A 1216 -42.55 -32.54 12.92
N TRP A 1217 -43.11 -31.84 11.93
CA TRP A 1217 -44.33 -31.02 12.08
C TRP A 1217 -44.83 -30.59 10.70
N SER A 1218 -46.15 -30.61 10.55
CA SER A 1218 -46.96 -30.16 9.41
C SER A 1218 -47.15 -31.14 8.23
N ARG A 1219 -47.96 -32.19 8.44
CA ARG A 1219 -48.86 -32.70 7.37
C ARG A 1219 -50.08 -33.44 7.90
N GLU A 1220 -50.82 -32.81 8.82
CA GLU A 1220 -52.22 -33.15 9.06
C GLU A 1220 -53.01 -31.85 9.22
N GLY A 1221 -53.87 -31.55 8.24
CA GLY A 1221 -54.71 -30.36 8.30
C GLY A 1221 -55.27 -29.84 6.98
N MET A 1222 -55.69 -30.71 6.04
CA MET A 1222 -56.64 -30.29 4.99
C MET A 1222 -57.56 -31.44 4.61
N ALA A 1223 -58.65 -31.59 5.36
CA ALA A 1223 -59.90 -32.14 4.86
C ALA A 1223 -61.07 -31.58 5.69
N SER A 1224 -62.09 -31.10 4.98
CA SER A 1224 -63.38 -30.55 5.45
C SER A 1224 -63.41 -29.09 5.92
N GLY A 1225 -64.25 -28.28 5.26
CA GLY A 1225 -64.55 -26.91 5.67
C GLY A 1225 -65.07 -26.01 4.56
N SER A 1226 -66.21 -26.36 3.97
CA SER A 1226 -67.01 -25.52 3.07
C SER A 1226 -67.43 -24.18 3.71
N GLY A 1227 -67.37 -23.09 2.93
CA GLY A 1227 -68.46 -22.12 2.86
C GLY A 1227 -68.23 -20.68 3.35
N LYS A 1228 -68.58 -19.76 2.43
CA LYS A 1228 -69.14 -18.40 2.59
C LYS A 1228 -68.20 -17.19 2.69
N GLU A 1229 -68.30 -16.36 1.64
CA GLU A 1229 -68.61 -14.90 1.62
C GLU A 1229 -68.09 -14.09 2.82
N ALA A 1230 -67.20 -13.11 2.66
CA ALA A 1230 -67.46 -11.76 2.12
C ALA A 1230 -66.12 -11.01 2.01
#